data_AF-M4DYA4-F1
#
_entry.id   AF-M4DYA4-F1
#
_cell.length_a   1.000
_cell.length_b   1.000
_cell.length_c   1.000
_cell.angle_alpha   90.00
_cell.angle_beta   90.00
_cell.angle_gamma   90.00
#
_symmetry.space_group_name_H-M   'P 1'
#
loop_
_entity.id
_entity.type
_entity.pdbx_description
1 polymer ?
#
loop_
_entity_poly.entity_id
_entity_poly.type
_entity_poly.pdbx_seq_one_letter_code
_entity_poly.pdbx_strand_id
1 'polypeptide(L)'
;MDNPSSEGSAPRRTLRRKAVRKNYDENAMDEPIETSKKKFKTKQQLEKETETEALIALSVGFPIDELLEDEIRAGVVRELGGKEQNDYIVVRNHIVARWRSNVRVWLLKDRIRESVSSECEHLISAAYEFLLYNGFINFGVSPLFNGYVPEDGSEGSVIVVGAGLAGLAAARQLLSFGFKVVVLEGRSRPGGRVYTQRMGGKERFAAVELGGSVITGLHANPLGVLARQLAIPLHKVRDHCPLYNSEGEVVDKAVDSNVEFGFNKLLDKVAEVREMMGGDANKVSLGEVLETLRVLYGVAKDSEERKLFDWHLANLEYANAGCLSNLSAAYWDQDDPYEMGGDHCFLAGGNWRLINALAEGLPILYGKRVDAIRYGDRGVEVVSGSQRFQGDMILCTVPLGVLKKRCIKFEPELPRKKQAAIDRLGFGLLNKVAMLFPSVFWGDDLDTFGCLNDSSIDRGEFFLFYAYHTVSGGPALVALVAGEAAQRFESTEPSTLLHRVMKKLRGIYGPKGVVVPDPIQTICTKWGSDPFSYGSYSHVRVGSSGVDYDILAESVNNRLFFAGEATTRQHPATMHGAYLSGLREASRIQRVVNVSRGYPRKPVQRYSGVSNDVLEDLFKRPDIASGQLSFVFNPSTDDPKSLGLVRVCFDSFEDDPTNHLQLYAILSWEQAQKLQELGESSNESKLTYMVNTLGLKLMGGNAVLDTCGALISVIANARKGRSRTRVVARQ
;
A
#
# COMPACT_ATOMS: atom_id res chain seq x y z
N MET A 1 38.03 37.67 24.19
CA MET A 1 39.17 38.18 23.40
C MET A 1 39.38 37.21 22.26
N ASP A 2 39.26 37.74 21.06
CA ASP A 2 39.68 37.28 19.73
C ASP A 2 39.35 35.86 19.23
N ASN A 3 38.51 35.84 18.19
CA ASN A 3 38.30 34.77 17.22
C ASN A 3 39.58 34.48 16.42
N PRO A 4 39.71 33.24 15.94
CA PRO A 4 40.03 33.02 14.54
C PRO A 4 38.93 32.22 13.83
N SER A 5 38.58 32.73 12.66
CA SER A 5 37.74 32.17 11.62
C SER A 5 38.18 30.78 11.15
N SER A 6 37.25 29.84 11.02
CA SER A 6 37.36 28.75 10.04
C SER A 6 36.00 28.51 9.37
N GLU A 7 36.02 28.60 8.05
CA GLU A 7 34.97 28.19 7.13
C GLU A 7 34.83 26.67 7.16
N GLY A 8 33.60 26.21 7.30
CA GLY A 8 33.25 24.79 7.36
C GLY A 8 31.77 24.65 7.65
N SER A 9 30.93 24.89 6.65
CA SER A 9 29.49 24.72 6.77
C SER A 9 29.12 23.24 6.83
N ALA A 10 29.16 22.66 8.03
CA ALA A 10 28.47 21.41 8.33
C ALA A 10 26.95 21.65 8.26
N PRO A 11 26.17 20.73 7.65
CA PRO A 11 24.72 20.90 7.54
C PRO A 11 24.11 20.81 8.94
N ARG A 12 23.72 21.97 9.50
CA ARG A 12 22.88 22.01 10.70
C ARG A 12 21.64 21.18 10.43
N ARG A 13 21.43 20.10 11.19
CA ARG A 13 20.16 19.40 11.29
C ARG A 13 19.11 20.47 11.53
N THR A 14 18.28 20.73 10.52
CA THR A 14 17.08 21.52 10.72
C THR A 14 16.37 20.87 11.89
N LEU A 15 15.88 21.69 12.82
CA LEU A 15 14.77 21.32 13.71
C LEU A 15 13.75 20.47 12.92
N ARG A 16 12.80 19.82 13.57
CA ARG A 16 11.48 19.58 12.96
C ARG A 16 10.86 20.93 12.54
N ARG A 17 11.49 21.63 11.59
CA ARG A 17 10.87 22.55 10.67
C ARG A 17 9.92 21.61 9.95
N LYS A 18 8.63 21.82 10.18
CA LYS A 18 7.68 21.74 9.08
C LYS A 18 8.41 22.29 7.87
N ALA A 19 8.89 21.40 7.01
CA ALA A 19 9.37 21.83 5.72
C ALA A 19 8.14 22.52 5.15
N VAL A 20 8.18 23.85 5.07
CA VAL A 20 7.28 24.59 4.19
C VAL A 20 7.77 24.27 2.78
N ARG A 21 7.64 23.00 2.38
CA ARG A 21 7.26 22.68 1.01
C ARG A 21 5.92 23.37 0.86
N LYS A 22 5.73 24.22 -0.16
CA LYS A 22 4.41 24.73 -0.51
C LYS A 22 3.45 23.55 -0.36
N ASN A 23 2.48 23.67 0.55
CA ASN A 23 1.56 22.58 0.88
C ASN A 23 0.92 22.12 -0.44
N TYR A 24 1.36 20.98 -0.94
CA TYR A 24 0.67 20.26 -1.98
C TYR A 24 -0.55 19.65 -1.30
N ASP A 25 -1.73 20.11 -1.70
CA ASP A 25 -3.00 19.63 -1.19
C ASP A 25 -3.46 18.45 -2.06
N GLU A 26 -3.49 17.25 -1.50
CA GLU A 26 -4.03 16.08 -2.22
C GLU A 26 -5.52 16.25 -2.59
N ASN A 27 -6.28 17.12 -1.90
CA ASN A 27 -7.64 17.44 -2.28
C ASN A 27 -7.71 18.18 -3.64
N ALA A 28 -6.61 18.80 -4.10
CA ALA A 28 -6.52 19.36 -5.44
C ALA A 28 -6.58 18.27 -6.54
N MET A 29 -6.43 16.98 -6.18
CA MET A 29 -6.59 15.85 -7.10
C MET A 29 -8.01 15.31 -7.16
N ASP A 30 -8.88 15.73 -6.23
CA ASP A 30 -10.31 15.46 -6.26
C ASP A 30 -11.09 16.61 -6.93
N GLU A 31 -10.45 17.76 -7.17
CA GLU A 31 -10.93 18.71 -8.16
C GLU A 31 -10.77 18.09 -9.55
N PRO A 32 -11.87 17.86 -10.30
CA PRO A 32 -11.76 17.35 -11.65
C PRO A 32 -10.95 18.36 -12.47
N ILE A 33 -9.84 17.91 -13.07
CA ILE A 33 -9.23 18.60 -14.20
C ILE A 33 -10.37 18.75 -15.21
N GLU A 34 -10.88 19.97 -15.40
CA GLU A 34 -12.02 20.22 -16.28
C GLU A 34 -11.75 19.54 -17.61
N THR A 35 -12.57 18.52 -17.94
CA THR A 35 -12.70 17.98 -19.28
C THR A 35 -13.41 19.04 -20.11
N SER A 36 -12.71 20.14 -20.37
CA SER A 36 -13.21 21.22 -21.20
C SER A 36 -13.34 20.69 -22.63
N LYS A 37 -14.59 20.53 -23.06
CA LYS A 37 -14.95 20.40 -24.47
C LYS A 37 -14.22 21.51 -25.24
N LYS A 38 -13.36 21.12 -26.20
CA LYS A 38 -12.66 21.95 -27.20
C LYS A 38 -12.99 23.47 -27.14
N LYS A 39 -12.48 24.18 -26.13
CA LYS A 39 -12.34 25.63 -26.13
C LYS A 39 -10.85 25.91 -26.20
N PHE A 40 -10.43 26.84 -27.06
CA PHE A 40 -9.04 27.27 -27.16
C PHE A 40 -8.59 27.81 -25.80
N LYS A 41 -7.76 27.02 -25.09
CA LYS A 41 -7.16 27.43 -23.81
C LYS A 41 -6.17 28.56 -24.07
N THR A 42 -6.13 29.54 -23.18
CA THR A 42 -5.15 30.63 -23.27
C THR A 42 -3.76 30.13 -22.89
N LYS A 43 -2.70 30.81 -23.35
CA LYS A 43 -1.31 30.45 -23.03
C LYS A 43 -1.06 30.36 -21.52
N GLN A 44 -1.62 31.29 -20.75
CA GLN A 44 -1.53 31.30 -19.28
C GLN A 44 -2.23 30.09 -18.63
N GLN A 45 -3.33 29.61 -19.21
CA GLN A 45 -4.02 28.41 -18.69
C GLN A 45 -3.18 27.15 -18.93
N LEU A 46 -2.57 27.02 -20.11
CA LEU A 46 -1.66 25.91 -20.43
C LEU A 46 -0.41 25.90 -19.54
N GLU A 47 0.17 27.07 -19.26
CA GLU A 47 1.31 27.19 -18.33
C GLU A 47 0.94 26.75 -16.91
N LYS A 48 -0.22 27.18 -16.40
CA LYS A 48 -0.73 26.79 -15.08
C LYS A 48 -1.04 25.28 -14.98
N GLU A 49 -1.61 24.70 -16.03
CA GLU A 49 -1.85 23.26 -16.11
C GLU A 49 -0.53 22.49 -16.05
N THR A 50 0.46 22.89 -16.86
CA THR A 50 1.78 22.26 -16.88
C THR A 50 2.48 22.35 -15.52
N GLU A 51 2.39 23.50 -14.83
CA GLU A 51 2.91 23.66 -13.46
C GLU A 51 2.23 22.71 -12.48
N THR A 52 0.90 22.57 -12.57
CA THR A 52 0.12 21.65 -11.73
C THR A 52 0.53 20.19 -11.98
N GLU A 53 0.68 19.79 -13.24
CA GLU A 53 1.11 18.44 -13.61
C GLU A 53 2.53 18.14 -13.10
N ALA A 54 3.43 19.11 -13.17
CA ALA A 54 4.78 18.97 -12.63
C ALA A 54 4.77 18.82 -11.09
N LEU A 55 3.89 19.53 -10.37
CA LEU A 55 3.73 19.37 -8.92
C LEU A 55 3.17 17.99 -8.54
N ILE A 56 2.23 17.44 -9.34
CA ILE A 56 1.72 16.07 -9.14
C ILE A 56 2.81 15.04 -9.43
N ALA A 57 3.63 15.24 -10.47
CA ALA A 57 4.76 14.35 -10.75
C ALA A 57 5.81 14.40 -9.62
N LEU A 58 6.09 15.60 -9.10
CA LEU A 58 6.96 15.80 -7.94
C LEU A 58 6.45 15.08 -6.70
N SER A 59 5.14 15.12 -6.45
CA SER A 59 4.55 14.45 -5.29
C SER A 59 4.70 12.94 -5.33
N VAL A 60 5.04 12.34 -6.48
CA VAL A 60 5.28 10.90 -6.62
C VAL A 60 6.74 10.56 -6.95
N GLY A 61 7.64 11.53 -6.78
CA GLY A 61 9.10 11.33 -6.83
C GLY A 61 9.77 11.70 -8.14
N PHE A 62 9.08 12.30 -9.12
CA PHE A 62 9.71 12.79 -10.35
C PHE A 62 10.21 14.23 -10.18
N PRO A 63 11.49 14.53 -10.42
CA PRO A 63 11.97 15.91 -10.41
C PRO A 63 11.26 16.74 -11.50
N ILE A 64 11.10 18.04 -11.24
CA ILE A 64 10.31 18.95 -12.09
C ILE A 64 10.88 19.04 -13.51
N ASP A 65 12.20 19.13 -13.61
CA ASP A 65 12.96 19.51 -14.81
C ASP A 65 14.09 18.53 -15.15
N GLU A 66 14.15 17.38 -14.45
CA GLU A 66 15.17 16.37 -14.64
C GLU A 66 14.57 14.97 -14.89
N LEU A 67 15.41 14.06 -15.39
CA LEU A 67 15.11 12.64 -15.49
C LEU A 67 15.61 11.91 -14.24
N LEU A 68 14.88 10.89 -13.80
CA LEU A 68 15.39 9.95 -12.82
C LEU A 68 16.53 9.11 -13.40
N GLU A 69 17.43 8.63 -12.55
CA GLU A 69 18.46 7.67 -12.97
C GLU A 69 17.86 6.42 -13.65
N ASP A 70 16.70 5.96 -13.16
CA ASP A 70 15.96 4.84 -13.74
C ASP A 70 15.43 5.15 -15.15
N GLU A 71 15.03 6.40 -15.42
CA GLU A 71 14.60 6.86 -16.73
C GLU A 71 15.78 6.91 -17.70
N ILE A 72 16.91 7.45 -17.24
CA ILE A 72 18.16 7.50 -18.01
C ILE A 72 18.62 6.08 -18.37
N ARG A 73 18.68 5.16 -17.40
CA ARG A 73 19.03 3.75 -17.65
C ARG A 73 18.03 3.04 -18.56
N ALA A 74 16.77 3.46 -18.53
CA ALA A 74 15.73 2.92 -19.39
C ALA A 74 15.78 3.45 -20.83
N GLY A 75 16.66 4.41 -21.14
CA GLY A 75 16.84 4.98 -22.47
C GLY A 75 15.54 5.60 -23.00
N VAL A 76 14.82 6.34 -22.14
CA VAL A 76 13.51 6.91 -22.50
C VAL A 76 13.60 8.03 -23.54
N VAL A 77 14.79 8.62 -23.70
CA VAL A 77 15.17 9.60 -24.72
C VAL A 77 16.47 9.18 -25.41
N ARG A 78 16.75 9.71 -26.60
CA ARG A 78 17.94 9.36 -27.39
C ARG A 78 19.16 10.14 -26.94
N GLU A 79 18.96 11.41 -26.66
CA GLU A 79 20.02 12.33 -26.22
C GLU A 79 19.63 12.98 -24.89
N LEU A 80 20.60 13.09 -23.98
CA LEU A 80 20.43 13.76 -22.70
C LEU A 80 20.65 15.25 -22.87
N GLY A 81 19.77 16.04 -22.25
CA GLY A 81 19.72 17.48 -22.44
C GLY A 81 19.04 17.90 -23.75
N GLY A 82 18.47 19.10 -23.76
CA GLY A 82 17.82 19.67 -24.95
C GLY A 82 16.32 19.36 -25.05
N LYS A 83 15.77 19.58 -26.25
CA LYS A 83 14.32 19.62 -26.49
C LYS A 83 13.62 18.28 -26.24
N GLU A 84 14.20 17.16 -26.68
CA GLU A 84 13.56 15.84 -26.53
C GLU A 84 13.36 15.47 -25.07
N GLN A 85 14.35 15.73 -24.20
CA GLN A 85 14.24 15.52 -22.76
C GLN A 85 13.14 16.40 -22.14
N ASN A 86 13.09 17.69 -22.50
CA ASN A 86 12.07 18.59 -21.98
C ASN A 86 10.66 18.15 -22.41
N ASP A 87 10.49 17.77 -23.67
CA ASP A 87 9.22 17.26 -24.19
C ASP A 87 8.83 15.95 -23.48
N TYR A 88 9.78 15.04 -23.25
CA TYR A 88 9.53 13.80 -22.49
C TYR A 88 9.06 14.10 -21.07
N ILE A 89 9.71 15.02 -20.36
CA ILE A 89 9.34 15.39 -18.99
C ILE A 89 7.90 15.91 -18.94
N VAL A 90 7.52 16.79 -19.88
CA VAL A 90 6.15 17.29 -19.98
C VAL A 90 5.16 16.15 -20.24
N VAL A 91 5.45 15.26 -21.19
CA VAL A 91 4.59 14.09 -21.49
C VAL A 91 4.48 13.15 -20.28
N ARG A 92 5.59 12.87 -19.61
CA ARG A 92 5.66 12.03 -18.40
C ARG A 92 4.81 12.62 -17.28
N ASN A 93 4.95 13.91 -17.00
CA ASN A 93 4.17 14.62 -15.99
C ASN A 93 2.68 14.59 -16.33
N HIS A 94 2.34 14.81 -17.60
CA HIS A 94 0.98 14.75 -18.10
C HIS A 94 0.33 13.39 -17.86
N ILE A 95 1.02 12.30 -18.22
CA ILE A 95 0.50 10.93 -18.04
C ILE A 95 0.27 10.62 -16.56
N VAL A 96 1.21 10.99 -15.69
CA VAL A 96 1.09 10.79 -14.24
C VAL A 96 -0.12 11.55 -13.70
N ALA A 97 -0.24 12.84 -14.01
CA ALA A 97 -1.36 13.67 -13.56
C ALA A 97 -2.72 13.17 -14.06
N ARG A 98 -2.78 12.73 -15.32
CA ARG A 98 -3.99 12.15 -15.92
C ARG A 98 -4.44 10.90 -15.18
N TRP A 99 -3.53 9.99 -14.85
CA TRP A 99 -3.90 8.79 -14.09
C TRP A 99 -4.30 9.14 -12.64
N ARG A 100 -3.55 10.05 -12.02
CA ARG A 100 -3.74 10.44 -10.62
C ARG A 100 -5.04 11.19 -10.34
N SER A 101 -5.59 11.90 -11.35
CA SER A 101 -6.92 12.52 -11.27
C SER A 101 -8.06 11.51 -11.25
N ASN A 102 -7.86 10.29 -11.80
CA ASN A 102 -8.84 9.21 -11.69
C ASN A 102 -8.19 7.83 -11.63
N VAL A 103 -7.65 7.49 -10.46
CA VAL A 103 -6.93 6.22 -10.21
C VAL A 103 -7.81 4.97 -10.32
N ARG A 104 -9.13 5.12 -10.43
CA ARG A 104 -10.09 4.00 -10.57
C ARG A 104 -10.14 3.46 -11.98
N VAL A 105 -9.80 4.28 -12.96
CA VAL A 105 -9.87 3.92 -14.38
C VAL A 105 -8.47 3.59 -14.87
N TRP A 106 -8.36 2.51 -15.64
CA TRP A 106 -7.12 2.18 -16.32
C TRP A 106 -6.84 3.21 -17.41
N LEU A 107 -5.72 3.90 -17.32
CA LEU A 107 -5.33 4.90 -18.31
C LEU A 107 -4.80 4.21 -19.56
N LEU A 108 -5.57 4.26 -20.64
CA LEU A 108 -5.18 3.74 -21.95
C LEU A 108 -4.27 4.72 -22.68
N LYS A 109 -3.33 4.19 -23.47
CA LYS A 109 -2.40 4.99 -24.29
C LYS A 109 -3.13 5.88 -25.30
N ASP A 110 -4.25 5.40 -25.86
CA ASP A 110 -5.07 6.19 -26.80
C ASP A 110 -5.58 7.49 -26.17
N ARG A 111 -5.86 7.50 -24.86
CA ARG A 111 -6.29 8.71 -24.16
C ARG A 111 -5.21 9.77 -24.06
N ILE A 112 -3.95 9.35 -24.01
CA ILE A 112 -2.82 10.28 -24.02
C ILE A 112 -2.66 10.91 -25.41
N ARG A 113 -2.93 10.14 -26.47
CA ARG A 113 -2.85 10.63 -27.87
C ARG A 113 -3.89 11.70 -28.18
N GLU A 114 -5.01 11.71 -27.46
CA GLU A 114 -6.03 12.74 -27.60
C GLU A 114 -5.59 14.10 -27.02
N SER A 115 -4.63 14.12 -26.08
CA SER A 115 -4.22 15.32 -25.35
C SER A 115 -2.78 15.78 -25.61
N VAL A 116 -1.98 14.98 -26.32
CA VAL A 116 -0.57 15.26 -26.62
C VAL A 116 -0.35 15.30 -28.14
N SER A 117 0.52 16.19 -28.61
CA SER A 117 0.87 16.32 -30.03
C SER A 117 1.35 14.99 -30.62
N SER A 118 0.92 14.67 -31.85
CA SER A 118 1.34 13.47 -32.59
C SER A 118 2.84 13.43 -32.87
N GLU A 119 3.52 14.59 -32.86
CA GLU A 119 4.99 14.70 -32.97
C GLU A 119 5.72 14.03 -31.80
N CYS A 120 5.05 13.84 -30.65
CA CYS A 120 5.58 13.23 -29.45
C CYS A 120 5.23 11.74 -29.31
N GLU A 121 4.73 11.06 -30.35
CA GLU A 121 4.24 9.66 -30.23
C GLU A 121 5.29 8.67 -29.69
N HIS A 122 6.57 8.84 -30.04
CA HIS A 122 7.63 8.00 -29.48
C HIS A 122 7.88 8.29 -28.00
N LEU A 123 7.75 9.55 -27.58
CA LEU A 123 7.86 9.97 -26.17
C LEU A 123 6.66 9.50 -25.35
N ILE A 124 5.44 9.56 -25.90
CA ILE A 124 4.23 8.98 -25.28
C ILE A 124 4.46 7.49 -25.04
N SER A 125 5.00 6.79 -26.03
CA SER A 125 5.31 5.37 -25.92
C SER A 125 6.33 5.08 -24.81
N ALA A 126 7.45 5.79 -24.83
CA ALA A 126 8.53 5.63 -23.85
C ALA A 126 8.06 5.95 -22.43
N ALA A 127 7.38 7.09 -22.23
CA ALA A 127 6.87 7.52 -20.93
C ALA A 127 5.79 6.58 -20.41
N TYR A 128 4.80 6.22 -21.23
CA TYR A 128 3.73 5.31 -20.82
C TYR A 128 4.26 3.95 -20.38
N GLU A 129 5.15 3.34 -21.17
CA GLU A 129 5.75 2.05 -20.83
C GLU A 129 6.63 2.15 -19.58
N PHE A 130 7.45 3.18 -19.46
CA PHE A 130 8.26 3.40 -18.25
C PHE A 130 7.37 3.51 -17.00
N LEU A 131 6.32 4.33 -17.06
CA LEU A 131 5.42 4.55 -15.93
C LEU A 131 4.63 3.28 -15.58
N LEU A 132 4.14 2.54 -16.57
CA LEU A 132 3.39 1.31 -16.37
C LEU A 132 4.27 0.21 -15.75
N TYR A 133 5.41 -0.08 -16.37
CA TYR A 133 6.25 -1.20 -15.93
C TYR A 133 6.94 -0.94 -14.59
N ASN A 134 7.17 0.32 -14.22
CA ASN A 134 7.71 0.69 -12.91
C ASN A 134 6.64 0.99 -11.85
N GLY A 135 5.35 0.80 -12.17
CA GLY A 135 4.28 0.90 -11.19
C GLY A 135 3.98 2.32 -10.72
N PHE A 136 4.15 3.32 -11.60
CA PHE A 136 3.75 4.70 -11.33
C PHE A 136 2.30 5.00 -11.76
N ILE A 137 1.78 4.24 -12.73
CA ILE A 137 0.39 4.30 -13.20
C ILE A 137 -0.20 2.89 -13.30
N ASN A 138 -1.52 2.81 -13.36
CA ASN A 138 -2.27 1.56 -13.62
C ASN A 138 -1.96 0.40 -12.66
N PHE A 139 -1.45 0.68 -11.46
CA PHE A 139 -1.28 -0.34 -10.43
C PHE A 139 -2.51 -0.44 -9.53
N GLY A 140 -2.54 -1.49 -8.70
CA GLY A 140 -3.48 -1.62 -7.60
C GLY A 140 -4.70 -2.45 -7.95
N VAL A 141 -5.88 -1.97 -7.56
CA VAL A 141 -7.12 -2.75 -7.46
C VAL A 141 -8.28 -2.15 -8.25
N SER A 142 -7.98 -1.50 -9.38
CA SER A 142 -9.03 -1.03 -10.29
C SER A 142 -9.98 -2.20 -10.65
N PRO A 143 -11.32 -2.01 -10.60
CA PRO A 143 -12.31 -3.07 -10.89
C PRO A 143 -12.15 -3.72 -12.27
N LEU A 144 -11.58 -2.99 -13.23
CA LEU A 144 -11.38 -3.45 -14.60
C LEU A 144 -10.07 -4.22 -14.79
N PHE A 145 -9.27 -4.40 -13.73
CA PHE A 145 -7.97 -5.06 -13.79
C PHE A 145 -8.01 -6.39 -14.55
N ASN A 146 -8.96 -7.28 -14.22
CA ASN A 146 -9.08 -8.59 -14.89
C ASN A 146 -9.39 -8.46 -16.38
N GLY A 147 -10.05 -7.38 -16.79
CA GLY A 147 -10.32 -7.08 -18.20
C GLY A 147 -9.10 -6.56 -18.97
N TYR A 148 -7.96 -6.32 -18.33
CA TYR A 148 -6.70 -5.91 -18.97
C TYR A 148 -5.59 -6.95 -18.88
N VAL A 149 -5.79 -8.04 -18.13
CA VAL A 149 -4.85 -9.15 -18.07
C VAL A 149 -4.88 -9.90 -19.41
N PRO A 150 -3.74 -10.06 -20.11
CA PRO A 150 -3.70 -10.86 -21.33
C PRO A 150 -4.12 -12.31 -21.07
N GLU A 151 -5.00 -12.88 -21.91
CA GLU A 151 -5.46 -14.27 -21.79
C GLU A 151 -4.33 -15.28 -22.05
N ASP A 152 -3.42 -14.92 -22.95
CA ASP A 152 -2.29 -15.75 -23.35
C ASP A 152 -1.07 -15.38 -22.51
N GLY A 153 -0.75 -16.18 -21.49
CA GLY A 153 0.41 -15.98 -20.62
C GLY A 153 1.75 -16.18 -21.36
N SER A 154 2.10 -15.25 -22.24
CA SER A 154 3.19 -15.33 -23.23
C SER A 154 4.55 -14.94 -22.68
N GLU A 155 4.63 -14.28 -21.51
CA GLU A 155 5.89 -13.76 -20.96
C GLU A 155 6.68 -14.77 -20.12
N GLY A 156 6.08 -15.93 -19.81
CA GLY A 156 6.68 -16.98 -18.99
C GLY A 156 5.90 -17.18 -17.70
N SER A 157 6.47 -17.97 -16.78
CA SER A 157 5.84 -18.40 -15.54
C SER A 157 6.63 -17.96 -14.30
N VAL A 158 5.92 -17.40 -13.32
CA VAL A 158 6.50 -16.92 -12.06
C VAL A 158 5.77 -17.55 -10.88
N ILE A 159 6.53 -18.18 -9.98
CA ILE A 159 6.03 -18.63 -8.68
C ILE A 159 6.31 -17.53 -7.65
N VAL A 160 5.27 -17.03 -6.98
CA VAL A 160 5.41 -16.06 -5.88
C VAL A 160 5.26 -16.80 -4.56
N VAL A 161 6.24 -16.71 -3.67
CA VAL A 161 6.18 -17.31 -2.33
C VAL A 161 5.78 -16.24 -1.32
N GLY A 162 4.57 -16.39 -0.77
CA GLY A 162 3.94 -15.48 0.18
C GLY A 162 2.89 -14.57 -0.46
N ALA A 163 1.69 -14.53 0.11
CA ALA A 163 0.58 -13.64 -0.24
C ALA A 163 0.47 -12.44 0.72
N GLY A 164 1.61 -11.90 1.18
CA GLY A 164 1.67 -10.59 1.84
C GLY A 164 1.58 -9.44 0.83
N LEU A 165 1.60 -8.18 1.29
CA LEU A 165 1.51 -7.01 0.40
C LEU A 165 2.49 -7.05 -0.77
N ALA A 166 3.75 -7.42 -0.53
CA ALA A 166 4.77 -7.52 -1.58
C ALA A 166 4.41 -8.57 -2.64
N GLY A 167 4.04 -9.78 -2.21
CA GLY A 167 3.68 -10.86 -3.12
C GLY A 167 2.39 -10.58 -3.89
N LEU A 168 1.38 -10.01 -3.23
CA LEU A 168 0.12 -9.61 -3.88
C LEU A 168 0.34 -8.51 -4.92
N ALA A 169 1.10 -7.46 -4.58
CA ALA A 169 1.42 -6.38 -5.51
C ALA A 169 2.18 -6.89 -6.74
N ALA A 170 3.20 -7.73 -6.52
CA ALA A 170 3.98 -8.32 -7.59
C ALA A 170 3.13 -9.24 -8.48
N ALA A 171 2.34 -10.13 -7.88
CA ALA A 171 1.51 -11.08 -8.62
C ALA A 171 0.52 -10.36 -9.55
N ARG A 172 -0.14 -9.30 -9.07
CA ARG A 172 -1.02 -8.47 -9.91
C ARG A 172 -0.25 -7.82 -11.06
N GLN A 173 0.87 -7.14 -10.78
CA GLN A 173 1.64 -6.51 -11.84
C GLN A 173 2.13 -7.52 -12.88
N LEU A 174 2.67 -8.66 -12.45
CA LEU A 174 3.14 -9.71 -13.34
C LEU A 174 2.02 -10.26 -14.23
N LEU A 175 0.82 -10.49 -13.69
CA LEU A 175 -0.34 -10.85 -14.52
C LEU A 175 -0.66 -9.76 -15.55
N SER A 176 -0.66 -8.48 -15.15
CA SER A 176 -0.89 -7.37 -16.08
C SER A 176 0.18 -7.24 -17.18
N PHE A 177 1.38 -7.75 -16.92
CA PHE A 177 2.47 -7.80 -17.90
C PHE A 177 2.40 -9.03 -18.81
N GLY A 178 1.46 -9.97 -18.57
CA GLY A 178 1.28 -11.17 -19.40
C GLY A 178 2.03 -12.42 -18.91
N PHE A 179 2.47 -12.44 -17.65
CA PHE A 179 3.04 -13.65 -17.03
C PHE A 179 1.96 -14.61 -16.56
N LYS A 180 2.25 -15.90 -16.56
CA LYS A 180 1.53 -16.90 -15.77
C LYS A 180 2.04 -16.84 -14.33
N VAL A 181 1.15 -16.61 -13.38
CA VAL A 181 1.54 -16.47 -11.96
C VAL A 181 0.85 -17.55 -11.14
N VAL A 182 1.53 -18.04 -10.10
CA VAL A 182 0.90 -18.76 -8.99
C VAL A 182 1.49 -18.25 -7.68
N VAL A 183 0.65 -18.04 -6.67
CA VAL A 183 1.09 -17.58 -5.34
C VAL A 183 0.95 -18.72 -4.35
N LEU A 184 2.02 -19.05 -3.62
CA LEU A 184 2.03 -20.06 -2.57
C LEU A 184 2.02 -19.37 -1.21
N GLU A 185 0.93 -19.52 -0.45
CA GLU A 185 0.78 -18.91 0.87
C GLU A 185 0.74 -19.99 1.95
N GLY A 186 1.60 -19.86 2.96
CA GLY A 186 1.70 -20.81 4.05
C GLY A 186 0.49 -20.80 4.99
N ARG A 187 -0.15 -19.63 5.16
CA ARG A 187 -1.35 -19.46 5.98
C ARG A 187 -2.61 -19.85 5.21
N SER A 188 -3.74 -19.88 5.92
CA SER A 188 -5.09 -20.02 5.35
C SER A 188 -5.70 -18.70 4.87
N ARG A 189 -4.92 -17.60 4.88
CA ARG A 189 -5.38 -16.24 4.53
C ARG A 189 -4.28 -15.44 3.84
N PRO A 190 -4.63 -14.44 3.02
CA PRO A 190 -3.68 -13.48 2.49
C PRO A 190 -3.32 -12.39 3.54
N GLY A 191 -2.42 -11.48 3.15
CA GLY A 191 -2.03 -10.28 3.91
C GLY A 191 -0.80 -10.44 4.78
N GLY A 192 -0.46 -11.67 5.19
CA GLY A 192 0.69 -11.93 6.04
C GLY A 192 0.65 -11.10 7.34
N ARG A 193 1.60 -10.18 7.48
CA ARG A 193 1.72 -9.24 8.62
C ARG A 193 0.78 -8.04 8.56
N VAL A 194 0.01 -7.86 7.49
CA VAL A 194 -1.17 -6.99 7.50
C VAL A 194 -2.36 -7.88 7.83
N TYR A 195 -2.84 -7.77 9.07
CA TYR A 195 -3.83 -8.69 9.60
C TYR A 195 -4.87 -7.95 10.45
N THR A 196 -6.05 -7.77 9.86
CA THR A 196 -7.24 -7.34 10.58
C THR A 196 -7.98 -8.57 11.09
N GLN A 197 -8.36 -8.54 12.36
CA GLN A 197 -9.31 -9.47 12.93
C GLN A 197 -10.68 -8.81 13.08
N ARG A 198 -11.73 -9.54 12.70
CA ARG A 198 -13.10 -9.17 13.04
C ARG A 198 -13.41 -9.70 14.44
N MET A 199 -13.67 -8.79 15.38
CA MET A 199 -13.99 -9.10 16.78
C MET A 199 -15.46 -8.77 17.04
N GLY A 200 -16.17 -9.59 17.82
CA GLY A 200 -17.60 -9.46 18.07
C GLY A 200 -18.46 -10.51 17.36
N GLY A 201 -19.74 -10.21 17.14
CA GLY A 201 -20.70 -11.12 16.55
C GLY A 201 -20.66 -11.18 15.02
N LYS A 202 -21.45 -12.08 14.42
CA LYS A 202 -21.53 -12.21 12.95
C LYS A 202 -22.16 -10.98 12.27
N GLU A 203 -23.14 -10.35 12.90
CA GLU A 203 -23.88 -9.21 12.33
C GLU A 203 -23.24 -7.85 12.63
N ARG A 204 -22.59 -7.72 13.79
CA ARG A 204 -21.84 -6.52 14.18
C ARG A 204 -20.48 -6.93 14.71
N PHE A 205 -19.43 -6.41 14.08
CA PHE A 205 -18.06 -6.66 14.46
C PHE A 205 -17.24 -5.36 14.42
N ALA A 206 -16.20 -5.32 15.24
CA ALA A 206 -15.12 -4.35 15.15
C ALA A 206 -13.97 -4.94 14.31
N ALA A 207 -13.52 -4.20 13.30
CA ALA A 207 -12.34 -4.52 12.52
C ALA A 207 -11.07 -3.98 13.22
N VAL A 208 -10.27 -4.85 13.81
CA VAL A 208 -9.12 -4.48 14.65
C VAL A 208 -7.81 -4.97 14.05
N GLU A 209 -6.82 -4.08 13.93
CA GLU A 209 -5.52 -4.39 13.33
C GLU A 209 -4.56 -5.07 14.32
N LEU A 210 -4.33 -6.36 14.11
CA LEU A 210 -3.34 -7.16 14.85
C LEU A 210 -1.92 -7.01 14.26
N GLY A 211 -1.83 -6.57 13.00
CA GLY A 211 -0.58 -6.39 12.26
C GLY A 211 -0.30 -4.92 11.91
N GLY A 212 0.11 -4.65 10.67
CA GLY A 212 0.28 -3.27 10.17
C GLY A 212 -1.00 -2.45 10.27
N SER A 213 -0.94 -1.33 11.00
CA SER A 213 -2.11 -0.53 11.39
C SER A 213 -2.25 0.81 10.67
N VAL A 214 -1.13 1.52 10.50
CA VAL A 214 -1.11 2.92 10.12
C VAL A 214 -0.59 3.05 8.69
N ILE A 215 -1.29 3.84 7.87
CA ILE A 215 -0.76 4.34 6.61
C ILE A 215 0.03 5.60 6.93
N THR A 216 1.36 5.50 6.91
CA THR A 216 2.28 6.56 7.33
C THR A 216 2.54 7.53 6.18
N GLY A 217 1.85 8.67 6.20
CA GLY A 217 1.94 9.70 5.17
C GLY A 217 1.11 9.29 3.95
N LEU A 218 0.34 10.23 3.41
CA LEU A 218 -0.46 9.99 2.20
C LEU A 218 0.24 10.45 0.93
N HIS A 219 1.11 11.47 1.03
CA HIS A 219 1.82 11.99 -0.12
C HIS A 219 2.74 10.91 -0.70
N ALA A 220 2.60 10.63 -2.00
CA ALA A 220 3.28 9.55 -2.71
C ALA A 220 2.92 8.12 -2.26
N ASN A 221 2.11 7.93 -1.21
CA ASN A 221 1.90 6.62 -0.64
C ASN A 221 0.92 5.79 -1.50
N PRO A 222 1.37 4.65 -2.07
CA PRO A 222 0.51 3.86 -2.94
C PRO A 222 -0.69 3.27 -2.21
N LEU A 223 -0.65 3.12 -0.88
CA LEU A 223 -1.79 2.61 -0.12
C LEU A 223 -2.95 3.63 -0.05
N GLY A 224 -2.64 4.92 -0.07
CA GLY A 224 -3.65 5.98 -0.22
C GLY A 224 -4.35 5.89 -1.58
N VAL A 225 -3.60 5.56 -2.65
CA VAL A 225 -4.16 5.30 -3.97
C VAL A 225 -5.10 4.10 -3.95
N LEU A 226 -4.74 2.99 -3.29
CA LEU A 226 -5.62 1.83 -3.15
C LEU A 226 -6.91 2.17 -2.37
N ALA A 227 -6.80 2.97 -1.32
CA ALA A 227 -7.98 3.43 -0.58
C ALA A 227 -8.92 4.27 -1.46
N ARG A 228 -8.37 5.20 -2.26
CA ARG A 228 -9.13 5.97 -3.27
C ARG A 228 -9.77 5.08 -4.34
N GLN A 229 -9.05 4.06 -4.82
CA GLN A 229 -9.58 3.08 -5.78
C GLN A 229 -10.81 2.34 -5.21
N LEU A 230 -10.76 1.98 -3.94
CA LEU A 230 -11.81 1.22 -3.25
C LEU A 230 -12.89 2.07 -2.59
N ALA A 231 -12.82 3.40 -2.71
CA ALA A 231 -13.72 4.32 -2.02
C ALA A 231 -13.73 4.15 -0.49
N ILE A 232 -12.59 3.79 0.11
CA ILE A 232 -12.52 3.57 1.56
C ILE A 232 -12.12 4.87 2.24
N PRO A 233 -12.91 5.36 3.20
CA PRO A 233 -12.54 6.53 3.99
C PRO A 233 -11.23 6.30 4.76
N LEU A 234 -10.37 7.31 4.74
CA LEU A 234 -9.18 7.40 5.58
C LEU A 234 -9.47 8.34 6.73
N HIS A 235 -9.15 7.91 7.96
CA HIS A 235 -9.26 8.72 9.16
C HIS A 235 -7.87 9.20 9.55
N LYS A 236 -7.64 10.51 9.52
CA LYS A 236 -6.41 11.12 10.03
C LYS A 236 -6.28 10.80 11.52
N VAL A 237 -5.15 10.24 11.91
CA VAL A 237 -4.79 10.07 13.32
C VAL A 237 -4.62 11.47 13.93
N ARG A 238 -5.42 11.79 14.93
CA ARG A 238 -5.35 13.09 15.62
C ARG A 238 -4.01 13.24 16.36
N ASP A 239 -3.47 14.45 16.35
CA ASP A 239 -2.20 14.78 17.03
C ASP A 239 -2.30 14.72 18.56
N HIS A 240 -3.53 14.70 19.11
CA HIS A 240 -3.75 14.65 20.55
C HIS A 240 -3.50 13.24 21.11
N CYS A 241 -2.44 13.11 21.92
CA CYS A 241 -2.07 11.89 22.62
C CYS A 241 -1.78 12.22 24.11
N PRO A 242 -2.77 12.25 25.01
CA PRO A 242 -2.52 12.48 26.42
C PRO A 242 -1.71 11.33 27.02
N LEU A 243 -0.78 11.66 27.91
CA LEU A 243 0.03 10.70 28.66
C LEU A 243 -0.48 10.61 30.10
N TYR A 244 -0.57 9.39 30.62
CA TYR A 244 -1.02 9.12 31.98
C TYR A 244 0.10 8.56 32.86
N ASN A 245 0.23 9.06 34.08
CA ASN A 245 1.18 8.53 35.08
C ASN A 245 0.68 7.22 35.71
N SER A 246 1.44 6.67 36.67
CA SER A 246 1.12 5.45 37.41
C SER A 246 -0.17 5.57 38.23
N GLU A 247 -0.54 6.79 38.62
CA GLU A 247 -1.73 7.14 39.40
C GLU A 247 -2.97 7.38 38.53
N GLY A 248 -2.81 7.39 37.20
CA GLY A 248 -3.89 7.62 36.24
C GLY A 248 -4.19 9.10 35.95
N GLU A 249 -3.36 10.00 36.45
CA GLU A 249 -3.44 11.44 36.23
C GLU A 249 -2.78 11.81 34.89
N VAL A 250 -3.28 12.89 34.26
CA VAL A 250 -2.69 13.39 33.01
C VAL A 250 -1.36 14.08 33.35
N VAL A 251 -0.30 13.73 32.62
CA VAL A 251 1.01 14.37 32.74
C VAL A 251 0.90 15.85 32.36
N ASP A 252 1.53 16.73 33.14
CA ASP A 252 1.55 18.16 32.86
C ASP A 252 2.18 18.45 31.48
N LYS A 253 1.50 19.29 30.70
CA LYS A 253 1.88 19.57 29.31
C LYS A 253 3.23 20.28 29.20
N ALA A 254 3.60 21.10 30.18
CA ALA A 254 4.90 21.78 30.16
C ALA A 254 6.03 20.79 30.44
N VAL A 255 5.83 19.86 31.39
CA VAL A 255 6.78 18.77 31.65
C VAL A 255 6.94 17.88 30.43
N ASP A 256 5.84 17.44 29.82
CA ASP A 256 5.84 16.66 28.58
C ASP A 256 6.61 17.34 27.46
N SER A 257 6.28 18.61 27.17
CA SER A 257 6.97 19.39 26.14
C SER A 257 8.48 19.57 26.42
N ASN A 258 8.87 19.73 27.69
CA ASN A 258 10.27 19.89 28.08
C ASN A 258 11.08 18.60 27.91
N VAL A 259 10.52 17.46 28.35
CA VAL A 259 11.17 16.15 28.20
C VAL A 259 11.21 15.74 26.72
N GLU A 260 10.15 15.96 25.96
CA GLU A 260 10.13 15.72 24.51
C GLU A 260 11.23 16.55 23.82
N PHE A 261 11.36 17.84 24.18
CA PHE A 261 12.40 18.70 23.63
C PHE A 261 13.80 18.19 23.99
N GLY A 262 14.03 17.81 25.25
CA GLY A 262 15.29 17.22 25.71
C GLY A 262 15.64 15.93 24.97
N PHE A 263 14.67 15.03 24.83
CA PHE A 263 14.83 13.78 24.07
C PHE A 263 15.22 14.02 22.62
N ASN A 264 14.52 14.91 21.92
CA ASN A 264 14.85 15.27 20.54
C ASN A 264 16.25 15.91 20.43
N LYS A 265 16.65 16.73 21.42
CA LYS A 265 18.02 17.29 21.47
C LYS A 265 19.09 16.22 21.66
N LEU A 266 18.82 15.17 22.43
CA LEU A 266 19.75 14.04 22.53
C LEU A 266 19.86 13.30 21.19
N LEU A 267 18.76 13.09 20.46
CA LEU A 267 18.81 12.51 19.11
C LEU A 267 19.59 13.39 18.13
N ASP A 268 19.46 14.72 18.21
CA ASP A 268 20.31 15.66 17.44
C ASP A 268 21.80 15.42 17.77
N LYS A 269 22.13 15.27 19.06
CA LYS A 269 23.51 15.02 19.51
C LYS A 269 24.05 13.64 19.17
N VAL A 270 23.21 12.62 19.06
CA VAL A 270 23.62 11.30 18.53
C VAL A 270 24.19 11.46 17.11
N ALA A 271 23.60 12.33 16.28
CA ALA A 271 24.11 12.57 14.92
C ALA A 271 25.51 13.21 14.95
N GLU A 272 25.75 14.18 15.84
CA GLU A 272 27.07 14.80 16.03
C GLU A 272 28.10 13.77 16.57
N VAL A 273 27.70 12.95 17.54
CA VAL A 273 28.57 11.88 18.09
C VAL A 273 28.92 10.85 17.02
N ARG A 274 27.97 10.46 16.18
CA ARG A 274 28.19 9.57 15.03
C ARG A 274 29.26 10.13 14.10
N GLU A 275 29.22 11.43 13.79
CA GLU A 275 30.24 12.08 12.95
C GLU A 275 31.62 12.06 13.61
N MET A 276 31.70 12.36 14.92
CA MET A 276 32.95 12.34 15.68
C MET A 276 33.56 10.93 15.80
N MET A 277 32.73 9.91 15.97
CA MET A 277 33.17 8.51 16.11
C MET A 277 33.59 7.87 14.78
N GLY A 278 33.17 8.43 13.64
CA GLY A 278 33.43 7.85 12.33
C GLY A 278 33.03 6.37 12.25
N GLY A 279 33.96 5.52 11.78
CA GLY A 279 33.70 4.09 11.60
C GLY A 279 33.41 3.31 12.89
N ASP A 280 33.83 3.81 14.06
CA ASP A 280 33.58 3.13 15.34
C ASP A 280 32.12 3.24 15.80
N ALA A 281 31.35 4.21 15.28
CA ALA A 281 29.90 4.30 15.52
C ALA A 281 29.14 3.02 15.14
N ASN A 282 29.70 2.22 14.22
CA ASN A 282 29.11 0.95 13.77
C ASN A 282 29.11 -0.15 14.85
N LYS A 283 29.89 0.02 15.92
CA LYS A 283 30.05 -0.93 17.02
C LYS A 283 29.23 -0.57 18.25
N VAL A 284 28.57 0.58 18.25
CA VAL A 284 27.87 1.14 19.42
C VAL A 284 26.38 1.17 19.18
N SER A 285 25.62 0.88 20.24
CA SER A 285 24.17 0.91 20.19
C SER A 285 23.62 2.32 20.41
N LEU A 286 22.47 2.63 19.81
CA LEU A 286 21.77 3.89 20.02
C LEU A 286 21.43 4.10 21.49
N GLY A 287 21.04 3.03 22.20
CA GLY A 287 20.73 3.08 23.62
C GLY A 287 21.91 3.50 24.49
N GLU A 288 23.11 3.00 24.19
CA GLU A 288 24.34 3.36 24.92
C GLU A 288 24.69 4.84 24.73
N VAL A 289 24.59 5.35 23.50
CA VAL A 289 24.85 6.77 23.21
C VAL A 289 23.81 7.66 23.88
N LEU A 290 22.51 7.31 23.77
CA LEU A 290 21.43 8.09 24.37
C LEU A 290 21.56 8.17 25.90
N GLU A 291 21.85 7.06 26.57
CA GLU A 291 22.01 7.07 28.03
C GLU A 291 23.24 7.88 28.45
N THR A 292 24.35 7.76 27.72
CA THR A 292 25.57 8.56 27.96
C THR A 292 25.29 10.06 27.83
N LEU A 293 24.61 10.47 26.76
CA LEU A 293 24.29 11.87 26.52
C LEU A 293 23.24 12.39 27.52
N ARG A 294 22.26 11.57 27.90
CA ARG A 294 21.26 11.90 28.91
C ARG A 294 21.93 12.24 30.25
N VAL A 295 22.87 11.40 30.69
CA VAL A 295 23.65 11.64 31.93
C VAL A 295 24.52 12.89 31.80
N LEU A 296 25.23 13.04 30.69
CA LEU A 296 26.15 14.16 30.45
C LEU A 296 25.44 15.52 30.45
N TYR A 297 24.33 15.64 29.73
CA TYR A 297 23.55 16.88 29.64
C TYR A 297 22.52 17.01 30.76
N GLY A 298 22.38 15.99 31.60
CA GLY A 298 21.49 16.04 32.74
C GLY A 298 20.00 16.14 32.37
N VAL A 299 19.59 15.45 31.31
CA VAL A 299 18.19 15.38 30.86
C VAL A 299 17.43 14.33 31.69
N ALA A 300 16.21 14.66 32.13
CA ALA A 300 15.33 13.76 32.89
C ALA A 300 16.02 13.15 34.13
N LYS A 301 16.42 14.00 35.07
CA LYS A 301 17.13 13.60 36.29
C LYS A 301 16.22 13.14 37.41
N ASP A 302 15.08 13.81 37.58
CA ASP A 302 14.09 13.41 38.55
C ASP A 302 13.32 12.17 38.07
N SER A 303 12.67 11.51 39.02
CA SER A 303 12.00 10.24 38.77
C SER A 303 10.82 10.37 37.81
N GLU A 304 10.12 11.51 37.79
CA GLU A 304 8.92 11.69 36.97
C GLU A 304 9.29 12.03 35.52
N GLU A 305 10.24 12.95 35.32
CA GLU A 305 10.82 13.20 34.00
C GLU A 305 11.46 11.93 33.42
N ARG A 306 12.08 11.09 34.27
CA ARG A 306 12.67 9.81 33.83
C ARG A 306 11.62 8.85 33.27
N LYS A 307 10.48 8.68 33.93
CA LYS A 307 9.38 7.82 33.44
C LYS A 307 8.87 8.30 32.08
N LEU A 308 8.77 9.62 31.90
CA LEU A 308 8.35 10.25 30.65
C LEU A 308 9.42 10.08 29.54
N PHE A 309 10.69 10.23 29.89
CA PHE A 309 11.80 9.94 28.99
C PHE A 309 11.80 8.48 28.54
N ASP A 310 11.57 7.54 29.47
CA ASP A 310 11.44 6.11 29.17
C ASP A 310 10.24 5.81 28.26
N TRP A 311 9.15 6.58 28.34
CA TRP A 311 8.04 6.49 27.38
C TRP A 311 8.47 6.89 25.96
N HIS A 312 9.26 7.96 25.80
CA HIS A 312 9.81 8.32 24.49
C HIS A 312 10.78 7.28 23.95
N LEU A 313 11.60 6.67 24.82
CA LEU A 313 12.46 5.53 24.46
C LEU A 313 11.62 4.34 24.00
N ALA A 314 10.54 4.00 24.72
CA ALA A 314 9.62 2.94 24.32
C ALA A 314 8.94 3.24 22.97
N ASN A 315 8.59 4.50 22.71
CA ASN A 315 8.02 4.92 21.43
C ASN A 315 9.03 4.78 20.27
N LEU A 316 10.31 5.05 20.53
CA LEU A 316 11.39 4.81 19.56
C LEU A 316 11.64 3.31 19.32
N GLU A 317 11.57 2.49 20.38
CA GLU A 317 11.61 1.02 20.26
C GLU A 317 10.40 0.47 19.50
N TYR A 318 9.22 1.08 19.66
CA TYR A 318 8.02 0.78 18.87
C TYR A 318 8.25 1.08 17.38
N ALA A 319 8.70 2.29 17.05
CA ALA A 319 8.91 2.69 15.65
C ALA A 319 9.87 1.72 14.92
N ASN A 320 10.91 1.25 15.61
CA ASN A 320 11.92 0.35 15.04
C ASN A 320 11.65 -1.15 15.27
N ALA A 321 10.69 -1.51 16.12
CA ALA A 321 10.52 -2.84 16.73
C ALA A 321 11.80 -3.47 17.33
N GLY A 322 12.84 -2.67 17.56
CA GLY A 322 14.14 -3.13 18.06
C GLY A 322 14.42 -2.55 19.45
N CYS A 323 15.06 -3.33 20.31
CA CYS A 323 15.59 -2.81 21.57
C CYS A 323 16.69 -1.80 21.29
N LEU A 324 16.70 -0.68 22.01
CA LEU A 324 17.71 0.38 21.82
C LEU A 324 19.15 -0.12 22.05
N SER A 325 19.33 -1.15 22.86
CA SER A 325 20.61 -1.85 23.09
C SER A 325 21.15 -2.56 21.84
N ASN A 326 20.32 -2.78 20.83
CA ASN A 326 20.69 -3.45 19.58
C ASN A 326 20.60 -2.54 18.35
N LEU A 327 19.94 -1.39 18.45
CA LEU A 327 19.81 -0.44 17.32
C LEU A 327 21.15 0.24 17.02
N SER A 328 21.49 0.38 15.75
CA SER A 328 22.75 0.99 15.33
C SER A 328 22.78 2.49 15.59
N ALA A 329 23.71 3.00 16.39
CA ALA A 329 23.88 4.45 16.53
C ALA A 329 24.25 5.12 15.19
N ALA A 330 24.91 4.39 14.29
CA ALA A 330 25.33 4.89 13.00
C ALA A 330 24.19 5.02 11.98
N TYR A 331 23.22 4.10 11.98
CA TYR A 331 22.32 3.89 10.85
C TYR A 331 20.86 3.59 11.21
N TRP A 332 20.43 3.80 12.45
CA TRP A 332 19.04 3.55 12.85
C TRP A 332 18.03 4.44 12.10
N ASP A 333 18.42 5.67 11.74
CA ASP A 333 17.62 6.73 11.10
C ASP A 333 17.90 6.84 9.58
N GLN A 334 18.44 5.80 8.96
CA GLN A 334 18.93 5.87 7.58
C GLN A 334 17.82 6.03 6.52
N ASP A 335 16.57 5.76 6.88
CA ASP A 335 15.38 5.93 6.06
C ASP A 335 14.63 7.27 6.29
N ASP A 336 14.98 8.05 7.32
CA ASP A 336 14.38 9.37 7.61
C ASP A 336 14.29 10.29 6.37
N PRO A 337 15.31 10.40 5.48
CA PRO A 337 15.23 11.26 4.30
C PRO A 337 14.14 10.87 3.30
N TYR A 338 13.59 9.66 3.42
CA TYR A 338 12.59 9.09 2.52
C TYR A 338 11.20 9.00 3.16
N GLU A 339 10.98 9.61 4.34
CA GLU A 339 9.66 9.64 4.97
C GLU A 339 8.61 10.23 4.02
N MET A 340 7.46 9.54 3.90
CA MET A 340 6.34 10.02 3.08
C MET A 340 5.60 11.13 3.84
N GLY A 341 5.43 12.28 3.18
CA GLY A 341 4.72 13.42 3.75
C GLY A 341 3.21 13.22 3.86
N GLY A 342 2.53 14.20 4.44
CA GLY A 342 1.08 14.19 4.63
C GLY A 342 0.67 13.46 5.91
N ASP A 343 -0.64 13.35 6.11
CA ASP A 343 -1.19 12.82 7.35
C ASP A 343 -0.98 11.31 7.51
N HIS A 344 -0.81 10.85 8.75
CA HIS A 344 -0.90 9.44 9.08
C HIS A 344 -2.37 9.05 9.25
N CYS A 345 -2.78 7.94 8.65
CA CYS A 345 -4.19 7.55 8.63
C CYS A 345 -4.44 6.11 9.06
N PHE A 346 -5.59 5.90 9.69
CA PHE A 346 -6.25 4.61 9.80
C PHE A 346 -7.21 4.41 8.62
N LEU A 347 -7.39 3.16 8.21
CA LEU A 347 -8.33 2.80 7.16
C LEU A 347 -9.65 2.29 7.75
N ALA A 348 -10.76 2.94 7.39
CA ALA A 348 -12.07 2.60 7.93
C ALA A 348 -12.51 1.18 7.53
N GLY A 349 -12.89 0.38 8.53
CA GLY A 349 -13.27 -1.03 8.39
C GLY A 349 -12.10 -2.00 8.25
N GLY A 350 -10.87 -1.54 8.46
CA GLY A 350 -9.65 -2.34 8.56
C GLY A 350 -8.95 -2.67 7.23
N ASN A 351 -7.63 -2.83 7.32
CA ASN A 351 -6.69 -3.04 6.21
C ASN A 351 -6.93 -4.33 5.42
N TRP A 352 -7.65 -5.32 5.97
CA TRP A 352 -8.06 -6.52 5.24
C TRP A 352 -8.86 -6.18 3.97
N ARG A 353 -9.53 -5.03 3.90
CA ARG A 353 -10.23 -4.57 2.69
C ARG A 353 -9.25 -4.35 1.53
N LEU A 354 -8.09 -3.75 1.79
CA LEU A 354 -7.01 -3.61 0.81
C LEU A 354 -6.47 -4.97 0.39
N ILE A 355 -6.21 -5.83 1.37
CA ILE A 355 -5.66 -7.18 1.13
C ILE A 355 -6.61 -8.03 0.29
N ASN A 356 -7.90 -8.01 0.61
CA ASN A 356 -8.90 -8.79 -0.10
C ASN A 356 -9.03 -8.32 -1.55
N ALA A 357 -9.07 -7.01 -1.79
CA ALA A 357 -9.10 -6.45 -3.13
C ALA A 357 -7.83 -6.77 -3.94
N LEU A 358 -6.67 -6.78 -3.30
CA LEU A 358 -5.42 -7.18 -3.97
C LEU A 358 -5.40 -8.68 -4.29
N ALA A 359 -5.94 -9.52 -3.42
CA ALA A 359 -6.02 -10.97 -3.61
C ALA A 359 -7.08 -11.40 -4.64
N GLU A 360 -8.09 -10.56 -4.89
CA GLU A 360 -9.17 -10.86 -5.82
C GLU A 360 -8.65 -11.09 -7.25
N GLY A 361 -9.05 -12.22 -7.84
CA GLY A 361 -8.62 -12.67 -9.17
C GLY A 361 -7.23 -13.32 -9.22
N LEU A 362 -6.50 -13.39 -8.11
CA LEU A 362 -5.17 -14.00 -8.08
C LEU A 362 -5.23 -15.53 -7.86
N PRO A 363 -4.38 -16.32 -8.55
CA PRO A 363 -4.24 -17.76 -8.33
C PRO A 363 -3.41 -18.05 -7.07
N ILE A 364 -4.03 -17.91 -5.90
CA ILE A 364 -3.40 -18.14 -4.59
C ILE A 364 -3.72 -19.54 -4.07
N LEU A 365 -2.68 -20.30 -3.73
CA LEU A 365 -2.78 -21.59 -3.06
C LEU A 365 -2.42 -21.44 -1.58
N TYR A 366 -3.44 -21.48 -0.73
CA TYR A 366 -3.32 -21.40 0.72
C TYR A 366 -2.88 -22.73 1.35
N GLY A 367 -2.33 -22.66 2.58
CA GLY A 367 -1.82 -23.82 3.31
C GLY A 367 -0.58 -24.46 2.65
N LYS A 368 0.10 -23.74 1.76
CA LYS A 368 1.31 -24.19 1.05
C LYS A 368 2.54 -23.61 1.72
N ARG A 369 2.95 -24.20 2.84
CA ARG A 369 4.24 -23.89 3.47
C ARG A 369 5.35 -24.37 2.54
N VAL A 370 6.21 -23.46 2.10
CA VAL A 370 7.38 -23.79 1.29
C VAL A 370 8.49 -24.30 2.18
N ASP A 371 9.05 -25.45 1.83
CA ASP A 371 10.13 -26.13 2.57
C ASP A 371 11.47 -26.04 1.83
N ALA A 372 11.45 -26.01 0.50
CA ALA A 372 12.66 -25.85 -0.31
C ALA A 372 12.40 -25.06 -1.60
N ILE A 373 13.42 -24.32 -2.04
CA ILE A 373 13.46 -23.58 -3.30
C ILE A 373 14.70 -24.04 -4.07
N ARG A 374 14.47 -24.64 -5.24
CA ARG A 374 15.53 -25.05 -6.18
C ARG A 374 15.56 -24.11 -7.37
N TYR A 375 16.73 -23.71 -7.79
CA TYR A 375 16.89 -22.80 -8.93
C TYR A 375 18.16 -23.10 -9.72
N GLY A 376 18.09 -22.90 -11.04
CA GLY A 376 19.21 -23.05 -11.95
C GLY A 376 18.88 -22.54 -13.35
N ASP A 377 19.76 -22.83 -14.31
CA ASP A 377 19.63 -22.27 -15.67
C ASP A 377 18.35 -22.72 -16.38
N ARG A 378 17.87 -23.93 -16.06
CA ARG A 378 16.67 -24.56 -16.61
C ARG A 378 15.35 -24.15 -15.96
N GLY A 379 15.36 -23.23 -15.00
CA GLY A 379 14.17 -22.76 -14.29
C GLY A 379 14.22 -23.00 -12.79
N VAL A 380 13.05 -23.03 -12.16
CA VAL A 380 12.89 -23.12 -10.70
C VAL A 380 11.91 -24.22 -10.31
N GLU A 381 12.10 -24.77 -9.11
CA GLU A 381 11.17 -25.70 -8.47
C GLU A 381 10.97 -25.30 -7.00
N VAL A 382 9.73 -25.23 -6.56
CA VAL A 382 9.36 -24.99 -5.16
C VAL A 382 8.73 -26.24 -4.58
N VAL A 383 9.23 -26.68 -3.43
CA VAL A 383 8.74 -27.86 -2.69
C VAL A 383 7.90 -27.39 -1.51
N SER A 384 6.68 -27.91 -1.42
CA SER A 384 5.75 -27.70 -0.31
C SER A 384 5.16 -29.05 0.10
N GLY A 385 5.67 -29.63 1.20
CA GLY A 385 5.39 -31.01 1.59
C GLY A 385 5.75 -31.99 0.46
N SER A 386 4.76 -32.76 0.00
CA SER A 386 4.91 -33.70 -1.13
C SER A 386 4.73 -33.05 -2.51
N GLN A 387 4.26 -31.80 -2.58
CA GLN A 387 3.95 -31.12 -3.83
C GLN A 387 5.15 -30.35 -4.37
N ARG A 388 5.26 -30.31 -5.70
CA ARG A 388 6.30 -29.58 -6.42
C ARG A 388 5.66 -28.64 -7.43
N PHE A 389 6.13 -27.41 -7.45
CA PHE A 389 5.69 -26.36 -8.37
C PHE A 389 6.87 -25.94 -9.22
N GLN A 390 6.71 -25.94 -10.54
CA GLN A 390 7.77 -25.58 -11.47
C GLN A 390 7.41 -24.30 -12.24
N GLY A 391 8.42 -23.52 -12.57
CA GLY A 391 8.27 -22.29 -13.34
C GLY A 391 9.60 -21.79 -13.88
N ASP A 392 9.56 -20.67 -14.58
CA ASP A 392 10.77 -20.04 -15.15
C ASP A 392 11.52 -19.23 -14.09
N MET A 393 10.77 -18.55 -13.21
CA MET A 393 11.31 -17.66 -12.17
C MET A 393 10.51 -17.80 -10.87
N ILE A 394 11.13 -17.40 -9.77
CA ILE A 394 10.51 -17.34 -8.45
C ILE A 394 10.74 -15.96 -7.81
N LEU A 395 9.69 -15.44 -7.19
CA LEU A 395 9.76 -14.27 -6.32
C LEU A 395 9.53 -14.71 -4.87
N CYS A 396 10.58 -14.63 -4.05
CA CYS A 396 10.52 -14.95 -2.63
C CYS A 396 10.13 -13.70 -1.82
N THR A 397 9.01 -13.76 -1.11
CA THR A 397 8.51 -12.64 -0.27
C THR A 397 8.39 -12.98 1.21
N VAL A 398 9.05 -14.06 1.63
CA VAL A 398 8.99 -14.52 3.02
C VAL A 398 9.62 -13.50 3.96
N PRO A 399 9.10 -13.34 5.20
CA PRO A 399 9.68 -12.41 6.16
C PRO A 399 11.14 -12.72 6.49
N LEU A 400 11.92 -11.68 6.82
CA LEU A 400 13.32 -11.83 7.22
C LEU A 400 13.49 -12.82 8.38
N GLY A 401 12.58 -12.84 9.36
CA GLY A 401 12.59 -13.82 10.44
C GLY A 401 12.55 -15.28 9.96
N VAL A 402 11.78 -15.59 8.90
CA VAL A 402 11.75 -16.93 8.28
C VAL A 402 13.09 -17.27 7.62
N LEU A 403 13.71 -16.30 6.95
CA LEU A 403 15.05 -16.48 6.36
C LEU A 403 16.11 -16.72 7.44
N LYS A 404 16.09 -15.96 8.54
CA LYS A 404 17.01 -16.10 9.68
C LYS A 404 16.86 -17.45 10.40
N LYS A 405 15.64 -17.99 10.47
CA LYS A 405 15.39 -19.34 11.01
C LYS A 405 15.83 -20.46 10.07
N ARG A 406 16.21 -20.15 8.83
CA ARG A 406 16.63 -21.13 7.80
C ARG A 406 15.60 -22.26 7.61
N CYS A 407 14.32 -21.92 7.71
CA CYS A 407 13.22 -22.89 7.55
C CYS A 407 13.01 -23.34 6.10
N ILE A 408 13.55 -22.60 5.14
CA ILE A 408 13.48 -22.90 3.70
C ILE A 408 14.88 -23.28 3.23
N LYS A 409 15.02 -24.46 2.64
CA LYS A 409 16.28 -24.90 2.03
C LYS A 409 16.41 -24.30 0.63
N PHE A 410 17.49 -23.57 0.37
CA PHE A 410 17.83 -23.09 -0.96
C PHE A 410 18.82 -24.04 -1.64
N GLU A 411 18.54 -24.48 -2.86
CA GLU A 411 19.41 -25.37 -3.63
C GLU A 411 19.66 -24.81 -5.05
N PRO A 412 20.87 -24.33 -5.37
CA PRO A 412 22.04 -24.21 -4.49
C PRO A 412 21.83 -23.22 -3.34
N GLU A 413 22.77 -23.20 -2.37
CA GLU A 413 22.71 -22.23 -1.28
C GLU A 413 22.74 -20.77 -1.79
N LEU A 414 22.15 -19.86 -1.01
CA LEU A 414 22.19 -18.44 -1.30
C LEU A 414 23.65 -17.93 -1.28
N PRO A 415 24.00 -16.90 -2.08
CA PRO A 415 25.33 -16.30 -2.05
C PRO A 415 25.74 -15.86 -0.63
N ARG A 416 27.02 -16.05 -0.27
CA ARG A 416 27.55 -15.73 1.08
C ARG A 416 27.23 -14.31 1.53
N LYS A 417 27.29 -13.33 0.62
CA LYS A 417 26.93 -11.93 0.90
C LYS A 417 25.48 -11.80 1.38
N LYS A 418 24.55 -12.49 0.71
CA LYS A 418 23.12 -12.50 1.06
C LYS A 418 22.86 -13.22 2.39
N GLN A 419 23.53 -14.36 2.64
CA GLN A 419 23.46 -15.04 3.93
C GLN A 419 23.94 -14.13 5.07
N ALA A 420 25.08 -13.44 4.88
CA ALA A 420 25.61 -12.53 5.87
C ALA A 420 24.71 -11.31 6.10
N ALA A 421 24.06 -10.77 5.06
CA ALA A 421 23.06 -9.71 5.20
C ALA A 421 21.81 -10.17 5.99
N ILE A 422 21.32 -11.40 5.72
CA ILE A 422 20.24 -12.02 6.50
C ILE A 422 20.63 -12.12 7.98
N ASP A 423 21.86 -12.53 8.29
CA ASP A 423 22.36 -12.64 9.67
C ASP A 423 22.60 -11.26 10.32
N ARG A 424 23.06 -10.27 9.54
CA ARG A 424 23.32 -8.89 9.99
C ARG A 424 22.08 -8.05 10.23
N LEU A 425 21.04 -8.14 9.42
CA LEU A 425 19.84 -7.33 9.67
C LEU A 425 19.16 -7.75 10.98
N GLY A 426 18.65 -6.75 11.69
CA GLY A 426 17.80 -6.94 12.85
C GLY A 426 16.39 -7.35 12.41
N PHE A 427 15.75 -8.21 13.21
CA PHE A 427 14.33 -8.53 13.01
C PHE A 427 13.63 -8.44 14.36
N GLY A 428 12.85 -7.37 14.50
CA GLY A 428 12.30 -6.87 15.73
C GLY A 428 11.00 -7.54 16.14
N LEU A 429 10.47 -7.10 17.28
CA LEU A 429 9.22 -7.56 17.83
C LEU A 429 8.40 -6.40 18.41
N LEU A 430 7.13 -6.37 18.02
CA LEU A 430 6.07 -5.52 18.52
C LEU A 430 4.82 -6.39 18.63
N ASN A 431 4.26 -6.47 19.83
CA ASN A 431 3.02 -7.20 20.09
C ASN A 431 1.89 -6.26 20.51
N LYS A 432 0.68 -6.79 20.45
CA LYS A 432 -0.56 -6.05 20.70
C LYS A 432 -1.51 -6.85 21.57
N VAL A 433 -2.27 -6.14 22.39
CA VAL A 433 -3.48 -6.66 23.04
C VAL A 433 -4.67 -5.90 22.48
N ALA A 434 -5.43 -6.55 21.61
CA ALA A 434 -6.68 -6.04 21.08
C ALA A 434 -7.83 -6.41 22.02
N MET A 435 -8.67 -5.43 22.36
CA MET A 435 -9.76 -5.57 23.33
C MET A 435 -11.02 -4.92 22.75
N LEU A 436 -12.10 -5.69 22.65
CA LEU A 436 -13.43 -5.20 22.30
C LEU A 436 -14.26 -5.07 23.57
N PHE A 437 -14.82 -3.89 23.82
CA PHE A 437 -15.62 -3.60 25.02
C PHE A 437 -17.13 -3.57 24.73
N PRO A 438 -18.00 -3.49 25.75
CA PRO A 438 -19.42 -3.23 25.56
C PRO A 438 -19.74 -1.80 25.11
N SER A 439 -18.92 -0.82 25.50
CA SER A 439 -19.11 0.59 25.19
C SER A 439 -17.77 1.34 25.17
N VAL A 440 -17.75 2.49 24.49
CA VAL A 440 -16.62 3.44 24.55
C VAL A 440 -16.65 4.12 25.92
N PHE A 441 -15.60 3.95 26.71
CA PHE A 441 -15.45 4.61 28.02
C PHE A 441 -14.30 5.64 28.06
N TRP A 442 -13.52 5.71 26.97
CA TRP A 442 -12.32 6.55 26.88
C TRP A 442 -12.57 7.92 26.23
N GLY A 443 -13.77 8.18 25.68
CA GLY A 443 -14.11 9.41 24.96
C GLY A 443 -14.10 9.23 23.43
N ASP A 444 -14.80 10.13 22.74
CA ASP A 444 -15.04 10.03 21.28
C ASP A 444 -13.94 10.70 20.43
N ASP A 445 -13.15 11.57 21.05
CA ASP A 445 -12.16 12.46 20.43
C ASP A 445 -10.71 11.96 20.54
N LEU A 446 -10.48 10.83 21.22
CA LEU A 446 -9.16 10.21 21.36
C LEU A 446 -8.93 9.13 20.31
N ASP A 447 -7.86 9.26 19.54
CA ASP A 447 -7.35 8.18 18.68
C ASP A 447 -6.18 7.43 19.33
N THR A 448 -5.43 8.13 20.20
CA THR A 448 -4.26 7.58 20.89
C THR A 448 -4.14 8.13 22.31
N PHE A 449 -3.57 7.36 23.22
CA PHE A 449 -3.12 7.85 24.53
C PHE A 449 -1.99 6.97 25.07
N GLY A 450 -1.08 7.56 25.85
CA GLY A 450 0.08 6.88 26.40
C GLY A 450 -0.03 6.62 27.90
N CYS A 451 0.76 5.68 28.39
CA CYS A 451 0.87 5.35 29.80
C CYS A 451 2.35 5.25 30.18
N LEU A 452 2.73 5.99 31.22
CA LEU A 452 4.05 5.88 31.81
C LEU A 452 4.16 4.55 32.57
N ASN A 453 5.41 4.09 32.71
CA ASN A 453 5.76 2.89 33.45
C ASN A 453 6.79 3.27 34.52
N ASP A 454 6.66 2.70 35.72
CA ASP A 454 7.54 3.03 36.85
C ASP A 454 8.96 2.47 36.70
N SER A 455 9.13 1.46 35.85
CA SER A 455 10.39 0.76 35.63
C SER A 455 10.83 0.91 34.17
N SER A 456 12.09 1.32 33.97
CA SER A 456 12.70 1.40 32.63
C SER A 456 12.74 0.04 31.93
N ILE A 457 12.78 -1.07 32.68
CA ILE A 457 12.80 -2.43 32.13
C ILE A 457 11.47 -2.73 31.43
N ASP A 458 10.36 -2.23 31.98
CA ASP A 458 9.00 -2.47 31.48
C ASP A 458 8.44 -1.27 30.70
N ARG A 459 9.30 -0.32 30.30
CA ARG A 459 8.90 0.92 29.63
C ARG A 459 7.98 0.70 28.43
N GLY A 460 8.20 -0.38 27.69
CA GLY A 460 7.43 -0.76 26.51
C GLY A 460 6.18 -1.57 26.78
N GLU A 461 5.85 -1.96 28.02
CA GLU A 461 4.65 -2.74 28.34
C GLU A 461 3.41 -1.84 28.40
N PHE A 462 2.50 -1.99 27.43
CA PHE A 462 1.24 -1.24 27.34
C PHE A 462 1.42 0.29 27.40
N PHE A 463 2.51 0.78 26.79
CA PHE A 463 2.92 2.18 26.89
C PHE A 463 2.08 3.11 26.01
N LEU A 464 1.44 2.58 24.95
CA LEU A 464 0.64 3.32 23.99
C LEU A 464 -0.62 2.53 23.62
N PHE A 465 -1.75 3.21 23.58
CA PHE A 465 -3.04 2.67 23.20
C PHE A 465 -3.56 3.35 21.94
N TYR A 466 -4.13 2.56 21.05
CA TYR A 466 -4.90 3.04 19.92
C TYR A 466 -6.39 2.81 20.18
N ALA A 467 -7.17 3.89 20.10
CA ALA A 467 -8.61 3.89 20.16
C ALA A 467 -9.18 3.78 18.74
N TYR A 468 -9.71 2.60 18.44
CA TYR A 468 -10.17 2.22 17.10
C TYR A 468 -11.66 2.51 16.87
N HIS A 469 -12.39 3.06 17.83
CA HIS A 469 -13.87 3.17 17.74
C HIS A 469 -14.34 4.01 16.55
N THR A 470 -13.54 4.98 16.11
CA THR A 470 -13.81 5.83 14.93
C THR A 470 -13.74 5.08 13.61
N VAL A 471 -12.96 4.00 13.53
CA VAL A 471 -12.65 3.31 12.27
C VAL A 471 -13.01 1.83 12.24
N SER A 472 -13.10 1.18 13.38
CA SER A 472 -13.31 -0.28 13.46
C SER A 472 -14.77 -0.69 13.33
N GLY A 473 -15.72 0.20 13.60
CA GLY A 473 -17.14 -0.12 13.67
C GLY A 473 -17.60 -0.66 15.04
N GLY A 474 -16.76 -0.59 16.07
CA GLY A 474 -17.12 -0.93 17.45
C GLY A 474 -16.13 -0.40 18.50
N PRO A 475 -16.45 -0.50 19.79
CA PRO A 475 -15.61 0.02 20.89
C PRO A 475 -14.36 -0.84 21.11
N ALA A 476 -13.35 -0.66 20.26
CA ALA A 476 -12.10 -1.40 20.31
C ALA A 476 -10.92 -0.54 20.77
N LEU A 477 -10.12 -1.09 21.69
CA LEU A 477 -8.80 -0.56 22.08
C LEU A 477 -7.71 -1.57 21.71
N VAL A 478 -6.54 -1.05 21.34
CA VAL A 478 -5.34 -1.86 21.07
C VAL A 478 -4.19 -1.31 21.90
N ALA A 479 -3.69 -2.10 22.86
CA ALA A 479 -2.51 -1.75 23.65
C ALA A 479 -1.25 -2.29 22.97
N LEU A 480 -0.21 -1.46 22.85
CA LEU A 480 1.06 -1.81 22.21
C LEU A 480 2.10 -2.28 23.24
N VAL A 481 2.91 -3.26 22.83
CA VAL A 481 4.01 -3.81 23.64
C VAL A 481 5.29 -3.86 22.81
N ALA A 482 6.29 -3.05 23.18
CA ALA A 482 7.53 -2.84 22.43
C ALA A 482 8.79 -3.16 23.27
N GLY A 483 9.96 -3.11 22.61
CA GLY A 483 11.25 -3.29 23.27
C GLY A 483 11.41 -4.66 23.94
N GLU A 484 12.11 -4.69 25.08
CA GLU A 484 12.32 -5.93 25.84
C GLU A 484 11.01 -6.52 26.41
N ALA A 485 10.03 -5.66 26.71
CA ALA A 485 8.72 -6.11 27.17
C ALA A 485 8.04 -6.99 26.13
N ALA A 486 8.21 -6.71 24.83
CA ALA A 486 7.65 -7.53 23.75
C ALA A 486 8.24 -8.95 23.72
N GLN A 487 9.51 -9.11 24.11
CA GLN A 487 10.17 -10.43 24.18
C GLN A 487 9.62 -11.25 25.34
N ARG A 488 9.47 -10.65 26.52
CA ARG A 488 8.85 -11.29 27.69
C ARG A 488 7.37 -11.61 27.46
N PHE A 489 6.68 -10.78 26.68
CA PHE A 489 5.28 -10.97 26.32
C PHE A 489 5.03 -12.31 25.61
N GLU A 490 5.95 -12.77 24.75
CA GLU A 490 5.79 -14.01 23.98
C GLU A 490 5.66 -15.26 24.88
N SER A 491 6.37 -15.29 26.00
CA SER A 491 6.34 -16.39 26.97
C SER A 491 5.33 -16.19 28.11
N THR A 492 4.63 -15.05 28.14
CA THR A 492 3.64 -14.76 29.17
C THR A 492 2.27 -15.30 28.78
N GLU A 493 1.50 -15.78 29.76
CA GLU A 493 0.14 -16.26 29.59
C GLU A 493 -0.82 -15.10 29.25
N PRO A 494 -1.72 -15.25 28.25
CA PRO A 494 -2.64 -14.19 27.83
C PRO A 494 -3.53 -13.62 28.95
N SER A 495 -3.95 -14.46 29.90
CA SER A 495 -4.77 -14.02 31.05
C SER A 495 -4.01 -13.07 31.98
N THR A 496 -2.71 -13.28 32.16
CA THR A 496 -1.84 -12.40 32.95
C THR A 496 -1.65 -11.06 32.25
N LEU A 497 -1.41 -11.09 30.94
CA LEU A 497 -1.30 -9.88 30.11
C LEU A 497 -2.59 -9.06 30.14
N LEU A 498 -3.74 -9.74 30.00
CA LEU A 498 -5.05 -9.11 30.11
C LEU A 498 -5.26 -8.47 31.49
N HIS A 499 -4.95 -9.18 32.56
CA HIS A 499 -5.06 -8.64 33.91
C HIS A 499 -4.23 -7.36 34.09
N ARG A 500 -2.99 -7.34 33.60
CA ARG A 500 -2.09 -6.18 33.70
C ARG A 500 -2.58 -4.99 32.88
N VAL A 501 -3.01 -5.19 31.63
CA VAL A 501 -3.53 -4.08 30.81
C VAL A 501 -4.86 -3.54 31.37
N MET A 502 -5.74 -4.41 31.88
CA MET A 502 -6.97 -3.99 32.53
C MET A 502 -6.72 -3.23 33.83
N LYS A 503 -5.69 -3.61 34.60
CA LYS A 503 -5.25 -2.85 35.77
C LYS A 503 -4.84 -1.43 35.39
N LYS A 504 -4.09 -1.24 34.31
CA LYS A 504 -3.72 0.10 33.79
C LYS A 504 -4.96 0.90 33.39
N LEU A 505 -5.85 0.34 32.58
CA LEU A 505 -7.08 1.03 32.16
C LEU A 505 -7.95 1.43 33.36
N ARG A 506 -8.14 0.53 34.32
CA ARG A 506 -8.87 0.83 35.57
C ARG A 506 -8.19 1.90 36.41
N GLY A 507 -6.86 1.93 36.42
CA GLY A 507 -6.06 2.98 37.09
C GLY A 507 -6.26 4.35 36.46
N ILE A 508 -6.38 4.44 35.13
CA ILE A 508 -6.58 5.72 34.42
C ILE A 508 -8.01 6.26 34.58
N TYR A 509 -8.99 5.38 34.43
CA TYR A 509 -10.39 5.78 34.29
C TYR A 509 -11.17 5.71 35.61
N GLY A 510 -10.77 4.85 36.55
CA GLY A 510 -11.39 4.72 37.87
C GLY A 510 -11.38 6.03 38.67
N PRO A 511 -10.23 6.73 38.81
CA PRO A 511 -10.16 8.04 39.47
C PRO A 511 -11.05 9.12 38.84
N LYS A 512 -11.38 8.96 37.55
CA LYS A 512 -12.29 9.84 36.80
C LYS A 512 -13.77 9.49 37.00
N GLY A 513 -14.09 8.54 37.89
CA GLY A 513 -15.45 8.05 38.13
C GLY A 513 -15.99 7.14 37.03
N VAL A 514 -15.14 6.67 36.11
CA VAL A 514 -15.54 5.80 34.99
C VAL A 514 -15.33 4.34 35.37
N VAL A 515 -16.41 3.57 35.34
CA VAL A 515 -16.35 2.12 35.56
C VAL A 515 -15.90 1.45 34.26
N VAL A 516 -14.70 0.88 34.27
CA VAL A 516 -14.14 0.16 33.11
C VAL A 516 -14.69 -1.27 33.08
N PRO A 517 -15.53 -1.62 32.07
CA PRO A 517 -16.09 -2.96 31.96
C PRO A 517 -15.02 -3.98 31.54
N ASP A 518 -15.28 -5.26 31.79
CA ASP A 518 -14.49 -6.32 31.18
C ASP A 518 -14.71 -6.36 29.65
N PRO A 519 -13.67 -6.67 28.86
CA PRO A 519 -13.82 -6.79 27.42
C PRO A 519 -14.66 -8.02 27.04
N ILE A 520 -15.49 -7.85 26.02
CA ILE A 520 -16.28 -8.92 25.39
C ILE A 520 -15.37 -9.95 24.72
N GLN A 521 -14.30 -9.46 24.08
CA GLN A 521 -13.35 -10.31 23.37
C GLN A 521 -11.96 -9.69 23.42
N THR A 522 -10.95 -10.54 23.56
CA THR A 522 -9.54 -10.13 23.66
C THR A 522 -8.66 -10.99 22.80
N ILE A 523 -7.62 -10.40 22.20
CA ILE A 523 -6.61 -11.11 21.42
C ILE A 523 -5.24 -10.55 21.73
N CYS A 524 -4.32 -11.42 22.13
CA CYS A 524 -2.91 -11.11 22.29
C CYS A 524 -2.15 -11.63 21.07
N THR A 525 -1.41 -10.76 20.38
CA THR A 525 -0.56 -11.20 19.25
C THR A 525 0.74 -11.80 19.76
N LYS A 526 1.27 -12.78 19.04
CA LYS A 526 2.55 -13.41 19.34
C LYS A 526 3.35 -13.58 18.04
N TRP A 527 3.83 -12.47 17.49
CA TRP A 527 4.50 -12.44 16.18
C TRP A 527 5.85 -13.17 16.19
N GLY A 528 6.53 -13.22 17.34
CA GLY A 528 7.84 -13.86 17.51
C GLY A 528 7.78 -15.38 17.46
N SER A 529 6.69 -15.97 17.97
CA SER A 529 6.43 -17.42 17.91
C SER A 529 5.63 -17.86 16.68
N ASP A 530 5.11 -16.92 15.88
CA ASP A 530 4.42 -17.23 14.63
C ASP A 530 5.39 -17.83 13.59
N PRO A 531 5.16 -19.08 13.12
CA PRO A 531 6.10 -19.80 12.26
C PRO A 531 6.22 -19.24 10.83
N PHE A 532 5.31 -18.34 10.43
CA PHE A 532 5.33 -17.68 9.12
C PHE A 532 5.86 -16.24 9.21
N SER A 533 6.38 -15.81 10.36
CA SER A 533 6.94 -14.47 10.53
C SER A 533 8.19 -14.44 11.40
N TYR A 534 8.17 -15.07 12.58
CA TYR A 534 9.24 -15.06 13.59
C TYR A 534 9.69 -13.65 14.01
N GLY A 535 8.73 -12.74 14.12
CA GLY A 535 8.94 -11.33 14.47
C GLY A 535 8.00 -10.39 13.71
N SER A 536 8.15 -9.10 13.98
CA SER A 536 7.27 -8.05 13.47
C SER A 536 7.84 -7.40 12.22
N TYR A 537 8.99 -6.72 12.27
CA TYR A 537 9.61 -6.07 11.12
C TYR A 537 11.10 -5.83 11.32
N SER A 538 11.81 -5.53 10.23
CA SER A 538 13.26 -5.37 10.23
C SER A 538 13.73 -4.03 10.82
N HIS A 539 14.97 -3.98 11.29
CA HIS A 539 15.66 -2.76 11.71
C HIS A 539 17.17 -2.87 11.48
N VAL A 540 17.86 -1.74 11.50
CA VAL A 540 19.32 -1.70 11.39
C VAL A 540 19.93 -1.89 12.78
N ARG A 541 20.45 -3.10 13.03
CA ARG A 541 21.16 -3.39 14.28
C ARG A 541 22.62 -2.97 14.24
N VAL A 542 23.27 -2.92 15.39
CA VAL A 542 24.72 -2.74 15.51
C VAL A 542 25.46 -3.72 14.59
N GLY A 543 26.43 -3.19 13.83
CA GLY A 543 27.18 -3.93 12.81
C GLY A 543 26.47 -4.16 11.47
N SER A 544 25.27 -3.61 11.26
CA SER A 544 24.52 -3.62 9.99
C SER A 544 24.38 -2.21 9.44
N SER A 545 23.94 -2.08 8.19
CA SER A 545 23.65 -0.79 7.54
C SER A 545 22.53 -0.93 6.51
N GLY A 546 22.11 0.20 5.93
CA GLY A 546 21.17 0.25 4.82
C GLY A 546 21.52 -0.65 3.63
N VAL A 547 22.81 -0.88 3.40
CA VAL A 547 23.31 -1.72 2.30
C VAL A 547 22.85 -3.17 2.45
N ASP A 548 22.59 -3.66 3.66
CA ASP A 548 22.11 -5.02 3.86
C ASP A 548 20.70 -5.23 3.29
N TYR A 549 19.85 -4.19 3.27
CA TYR A 549 18.56 -4.22 2.56
C TYR A 549 18.75 -4.36 1.04
N ASP A 550 19.71 -3.62 0.49
CA ASP A 550 20.02 -3.65 -0.94
C ASP A 550 20.56 -5.03 -1.35
N ILE A 551 21.49 -5.59 -0.57
CA ILE A 551 22.02 -6.96 -0.76
C ILE A 551 20.89 -8.00 -0.68
N LEU A 552 19.96 -7.83 0.27
CA LEU A 552 18.83 -8.76 0.39
C LEU A 552 17.88 -8.66 -0.81
N ALA A 553 17.74 -7.49 -1.42
CA ALA A 553 16.94 -7.26 -2.63
C ALA A 553 17.59 -7.76 -3.94
N GLU A 554 18.89 -8.07 -3.96
CA GLU A 554 19.57 -8.59 -5.16
C GLU A 554 18.94 -9.90 -5.64
N SER A 555 18.73 -10.05 -6.95
CA SER A 555 18.32 -11.34 -7.52
C SER A 555 19.49 -12.33 -7.56
N VAL A 556 19.17 -13.63 -7.63
CA VAL A 556 20.14 -14.71 -7.79
C VAL A 556 19.89 -15.40 -9.12
N ASN A 557 20.92 -15.44 -9.96
CA ASN A 557 20.93 -16.03 -11.31
C ASN A 557 19.80 -15.53 -12.23
N ASN A 558 19.24 -14.32 -11.98
CA ASN A 558 18.06 -13.82 -12.69
C ASN A 558 16.87 -14.81 -12.70
N ARG A 559 16.79 -15.66 -11.67
CA ARG A 559 15.76 -16.70 -11.50
C ARG A 559 15.06 -16.59 -10.16
N LEU A 560 15.81 -16.27 -9.10
CA LEU A 560 15.30 -16.09 -7.75
C LEU A 560 15.37 -14.61 -7.36
N PHE A 561 14.21 -13.99 -7.18
CA PHE A 561 14.04 -12.58 -6.82
C PHE A 561 13.55 -12.46 -5.38
N PHE A 562 13.74 -11.28 -4.77
CA PHE A 562 13.36 -11.02 -3.38
C PHE A 562 12.60 -9.71 -3.24
N ALA A 563 11.40 -9.78 -2.65
CA ALA A 563 10.60 -8.62 -2.26
C ALA A 563 10.16 -8.74 -0.79
N GLY A 564 9.61 -7.67 -0.25
CA GLY A 564 9.21 -7.56 1.15
C GLY A 564 9.82 -6.32 1.81
N GLU A 565 9.29 -5.92 2.97
CA GLU A 565 9.78 -4.74 3.70
C GLU A 565 11.28 -4.80 4.00
N ALA A 566 11.84 -6.00 4.24
CA ALA A 566 13.27 -6.19 4.46
C ALA A 566 14.13 -6.15 3.17
N THR A 567 13.57 -5.73 2.05
CA THR A 567 14.28 -5.61 0.75
C THR A 567 14.25 -4.19 0.20
N THR A 568 13.90 -3.20 1.02
CA THR A 568 13.87 -1.79 0.61
C THR A 568 14.57 -0.95 1.64
N ARG A 569 15.66 -0.31 1.23
CA ARG A 569 16.44 0.58 2.09
C ARG A 569 15.70 1.88 2.43
N GLN A 570 14.89 2.37 1.49
CA GLN A 570 14.21 3.67 1.60
C GLN A 570 12.96 3.62 2.47
N HIS A 571 12.28 2.46 2.50
CA HIS A 571 11.03 2.30 3.24
C HIS A 571 10.98 0.94 3.96
N PRO A 572 12.00 0.58 4.77
CA PRO A 572 11.99 -0.67 5.51
C PRO A 572 10.81 -0.71 6.49
N ALA A 573 10.49 -1.87 7.06
CA ALA A 573 9.52 -2.03 8.14
C ALA A 573 8.06 -1.56 7.88
N THR A 574 7.73 -1.07 6.68
CA THR A 574 6.43 -0.46 6.40
C THR A 574 5.56 -1.30 5.45
N MET A 575 4.24 -1.07 5.52
CA MET A 575 3.28 -1.65 4.56
C MET A 575 3.54 -1.17 3.14
N HIS A 576 3.78 0.13 2.96
CA HIS A 576 4.00 0.72 1.64
C HIS A 576 5.36 0.29 1.07
N GLY A 577 6.41 0.14 1.89
CA GLY A 577 7.68 -0.42 1.46
C GLY A 577 7.58 -1.86 0.96
N ALA A 578 6.81 -2.70 1.66
CA ALA A 578 6.49 -4.05 1.18
C ALA A 578 5.77 -4.00 -0.18
N TYR A 579 4.73 -3.17 -0.31
CA TYR A 579 3.98 -3.01 -1.55
C TYR A 579 4.87 -2.56 -2.73
N LEU A 580 5.66 -1.49 -2.53
CA LEU A 580 6.60 -0.94 -3.52
C LEU A 580 7.67 -1.95 -3.94
N SER A 581 8.19 -2.75 -3.00
CA SER A 581 9.15 -3.81 -3.32
C SER A 581 8.56 -4.87 -4.25
N GLY A 582 7.26 -5.16 -4.14
CA GLY A 582 6.56 -6.05 -5.05
C GLY A 582 6.47 -5.50 -6.48
N LEU A 583 6.11 -4.22 -6.62
CA LEU A 583 6.10 -3.53 -7.91
C LEU A 583 7.51 -3.51 -8.55
N ARG A 584 8.53 -3.23 -7.74
CA ARG A 584 9.95 -3.20 -8.15
C ARG A 584 10.38 -4.56 -8.72
N GLU A 585 10.10 -5.66 -8.03
CA GLU A 585 10.51 -6.99 -8.51
C GLU A 585 9.70 -7.43 -9.74
N ALA A 586 8.43 -7.06 -9.86
CA ALA A 586 7.67 -7.29 -11.09
C ALA A 586 8.32 -6.59 -12.30
N SER A 587 8.75 -5.33 -12.14
CA SER A 587 9.51 -4.58 -13.16
C SER A 587 10.83 -5.27 -13.51
N ARG A 588 11.61 -5.69 -12.50
CA ARG A 588 12.89 -6.39 -12.70
C ARG A 588 12.73 -7.70 -13.45
N ILE A 589 11.72 -8.50 -13.11
CA ILE A 589 11.39 -9.75 -13.80
C ILE A 589 11.06 -9.49 -15.27
N GLN A 590 10.22 -8.49 -15.58
CA GLN A 590 9.94 -8.11 -16.97
C GLN A 590 11.21 -7.71 -17.74
N ARG A 591 12.10 -6.92 -17.12
CA ARG A 591 13.36 -6.48 -17.76
C ARG A 591 14.25 -7.67 -18.10
N VAL A 592 14.37 -8.66 -17.21
CA VAL A 592 15.17 -9.88 -17.46
C VAL A 592 14.66 -10.67 -18.66
N VAL A 593 13.34 -10.80 -18.81
CA VAL A 593 12.73 -11.49 -19.94
C VAL A 593 12.97 -10.75 -21.26
N ASN A 594 12.82 -9.42 -21.24
CA ASN A 594 13.07 -8.58 -22.43
C ASN A 594 14.52 -8.72 -22.92
N VAL A 595 15.50 -8.67 -22.02
CA VAL A 595 16.93 -8.84 -22.36
C VAL A 595 17.20 -10.23 -22.93
N SER A 596 16.65 -11.28 -22.30
CA SER A 596 16.88 -12.68 -22.71
C SER A 596 16.34 -13.00 -24.11
N ARG A 597 15.29 -12.29 -24.56
CA ARG A 597 14.65 -12.54 -25.86
C ARG A 597 15.22 -11.68 -27.00
N GLY A 598 16.18 -10.78 -26.74
CA GLY A 598 16.77 -9.90 -27.76
C GLY A 598 15.76 -8.96 -28.44
N TYR A 599 14.59 -8.75 -27.84
CA TYR A 599 13.54 -7.91 -28.43
C TYR A 599 13.74 -6.43 -28.06
N PRO A 600 13.65 -5.48 -29.00
CA PRO A 600 13.24 -4.12 -28.64
C PRO A 600 11.86 -4.19 -27.98
N ARG A 601 11.61 -3.36 -26.95
CA ARG A 601 10.36 -3.31 -26.18
C ARG A 601 9.16 -3.53 -27.10
N LYS A 602 8.49 -4.69 -27.00
CA LYS A 602 7.24 -4.88 -27.73
C LYS A 602 6.20 -3.99 -27.05
N PRO A 603 5.47 -3.15 -27.79
CA PRO A 603 4.33 -2.45 -27.21
C PRO A 603 3.37 -3.50 -26.66
N VAL A 604 2.89 -3.26 -25.43
CA VAL A 604 1.80 -4.04 -24.81
C VAL A 604 0.71 -4.25 -25.87
N GLN A 605 0.24 -5.49 -25.99
CA GLN A 605 -0.75 -5.91 -26.99
C GLN A 605 -1.88 -4.87 -27.07
N ARG A 606 -2.12 -4.34 -28.28
CA ARG A 606 -3.14 -3.32 -28.55
C ARG A 606 -4.49 -3.86 -28.07
N TYR A 607 -5.01 -3.36 -26.95
CA TYR A 607 -6.45 -3.25 -26.81
C TYR A 607 -6.88 -2.25 -27.88
N SER A 608 -7.30 -2.75 -29.05
CA SER A 608 -7.98 -1.92 -30.04
C SER A 608 -9.23 -1.38 -29.36
N GLY A 609 -9.29 -0.05 -29.17
CA GLY A 609 -10.45 0.62 -28.59
C GLY A 609 -11.74 0.09 -29.21
N VAL A 610 -12.73 -0.20 -28.36
CA VAL A 610 -14.03 -0.69 -28.80
C VAL A 610 -14.74 0.43 -29.55
N SER A 611 -15.18 0.18 -30.78
CA SER A 611 -15.95 1.17 -31.54
C SER A 611 -17.39 1.23 -31.04
N ASN A 612 -18.06 2.36 -31.30
CA ASN A 612 -19.47 2.53 -30.99
C ASN A 612 -20.35 1.47 -31.68
N ASP A 613 -19.92 0.96 -32.83
CA ASP A 613 -20.62 -0.13 -33.54
C ASP A 613 -20.69 -1.42 -32.72
N VAL A 614 -19.64 -1.74 -31.95
CA VAL A 614 -19.63 -2.94 -31.10
C VAL A 614 -20.60 -2.78 -29.93
N LEU A 615 -20.65 -1.58 -29.35
CA LEU A 615 -21.60 -1.27 -28.27
C LEU A 615 -23.05 -1.37 -28.78
N GLU A 616 -23.35 -0.78 -29.94
CA GLU A 616 -24.67 -0.91 -30.56
C GLU A 616 -25.01 -2.37 -30.89
N ASP A 617 -24.05 -3.14 -31.41
CA ASP A 617 -24.27 -4.54 -31.76
C ASP A 617 -24.61 -5.41 -30.54
N LEU A 618 -24.01 -5.14 -29.37
CA LEU A 618 -24.34 -5.83 -28.12
C LEU A 618 -25.83 -5.68 -27.77
N PHE A 619 -26.36 -4.47 -27.89
CA PHE A 619 -27.72 -4.14 -27.49
C PHE A 619 -28.78 -4.41 -28.56
N LYS A 620 -28.40 -4.91 -29.75
CA LYS A 620 -29.38 -5.49 -30.71
C LYS A 620 -30.06 -6.75 -30.15
N ARG A 621 -29.39 -7.46 -29.23
CA ARG A 621 -29.90 -8.69 -28.59
C ARG A 621 -29.61 -8.65 -27.08
N PRO A 622 -30.38 -7.87 -26.30
CA PRO A 622 -30.19 -7.83 -24.86
C PRO A 622 -30.59 -9.17 -24.21
N ASP A 623 -29.95 -9.52 -23.09
CA ASP A 623 -30.36 -10.67 -22.27
C ASP A 623 -31.71 -10.40 -21.59
N ILE A 624 -31.91 -9.14 -21.19
CA ILE A 624 -33.12 -8.66 -20.53
C ILE A 624 -33.53 -7.34 -21.19
N ALA A 625 -34.82 -7.18 -21.49
CA ALA A 625 -35.41 -5.90 -21.87
C ALA A 625 -36.65 -5.62 -21.00
N SER A 626 -36.72 -4.45 -20.39
CA SER A 626 -37.84 -4.01 -19.55
C SER A 626 -38.08 -2.51 -19.74
N GLY A 627 -39.12 -2.16 -20.49
CA GLY A 627 -39.41 -0.76 -20.84
C GLY A 627 -38.25 -0.13 -21.61
N GLN A 628 -37.74 1.00 -21.11
CA GLN A 628 -36.61 1.74 -21.68
C GLN A 628 -35.23 1.15 -21.32
N LEU A 629 -35.19 0.07 -20.53
CA LEU A 629 -33.96 -0.57 -20.06
C LEU A 629 -33.65 -1.83 -20.85
N SER A 630 -32.42 -1.94 -21.32
CA SER A 630 -31.87 -3.14 -21.96
C SER A 630 -30.59 -3.56 -21.24
N PHE A 631 -30.38 -4.85 -21.01
CA PHE A 631 -29.22 -5.36 -20.28
C PHE A 631 -28.44 -6.39 -21.09
N VAL A 632 -27.12 -6.35 -21.01
CA VAL A 632 -26.21 -7.30 -21.67
C VAL A 632 -25.12 -7.77 -20.71
N PHE A 633 -24.90 -9.07 -20.67
CA PHE A 633 -23.95 -9.75 -19.79
C PHE A 633 -23.06 -10.71 -20.57
N ASN A 634 -21.98 -11.14 -19.92
CA ASN A 634 -21.09 -12.15 -20.44
C ASN A 634 -21.75 -13.54 -20.27
N PRO A 635 -22.10 -14.24 -21.37
CA PRO A 635 -22.78 -15.54 -21.29
C PRO A 635 -21.87 -16.69 -20.83
N SER A 636 -20.59 -16.44 -20.56
CA SER A 636 -19.60 -17.46 -20.17
C SER A 636 -19.44 -17.59 -18.65
N THR A 637 -20.22 -16.84 -17.87
CA THR A 637 -20.22 -16.88 -16.42
C THR A 637 -21.64 -16.89 -15.88
N ASP A 638 -21.88 -17.74 -14.87
CA ASP A 638 -23.14 -17.81 -14.12
C ASP A 638 -23.02 -17.11 -12.75
N ASP A 639 -21.93 -16.35 -12.51
CA ASP A 639 -21.73 -15.61 -11.27
C ASP A 639 -22.74 -14.45 -11.14
N PRO A 640 -23.61 -14.44 -10.11
CA PRO A 640 -24.57 -13.35 -9.87
C PRO A 640 -23.92 -11.97 -9.67
N LYS A 641 -22.63 -11.94 -9.30
CA LYS A 641 -21.84 -10.71 -9.13
C LYS A 641 -21.14 -10.27 -10.41
N SER A 642 -21.22 -11.05 -11.50
CA SER A 642 -20.63 -10.67 -12.76
C SER A 642 -21.25 -9.38 -13.29
N LEU A 643 -20.38 -8.48 -13.75
CA LEU A 643 -20.78 -7.17 -14.25
C LEU A 643 -21.30 -7.29 -15.70
N GLY A 644 -22.36 -6.56 -15.99
CA GLY A 644 -22.89 -6.33 -17.33
C GLY A 644 -23.11 -4.85 -17.59
N LEU A 645 -23.67 -4.54 -18.75
CA LEU A 645 -24.08 -3.18 -19.12
C LEU A 645 -25.60 -3.08 -19.16
N VAL A 646 -26.12 -1.97 -18.63
CA VAL A 646 -27.48 -1.51 -18.90
C VAL A 646 -27.42 -0.34 -19.86
N ARG A 647 -28.34 -0.31 -20.83
CA ARG A 647 -28.68 0.85 -21.66
C ARG A 647 -30.04 1.36 -21.26
N VAL A 648 -30.14 2.67 -21.06
CA VAL A 648 -31.37 3.42 -20.81
C VAL A 648 -31.63 4.32 -22.01
N CYS A 649 -32.77 4.14 -22.66
CA CYS A 649 -33.18 4.99 -23.79
C CYS A 649 -34.22 6.02 -23.31
N PHE A 650 -33.99 7.30 -23.61
CA PHE A 650 -34.97 8.36 -23.39
C PHE A 650 -35.60 8.76 -24.72
N ASP A 651 -36.91 8.98 -24.69
CA ASP A 651 -37.66 9.50 -25.83
C ASP A 651 -37.24 10.96 -26.09
N SER A 652 -37.14 11.36 -27.36
CA SER A 652 -36.69 12.71 -27.73
C SER A 652 -37.73 13.77 -27.34
N PHE A 653 -37.27 14.96 -26.99
CA PHE A 653 -38.13 16.10 -26.66
C PHE A 653 -38.51 16.97 -27.89
N GLU A 654 -38.07 16.61 -29.10
CA GLU A 654 -38.33 17.37 -30.35
C GLU A 654 -38.53 16.44 -31.57
N ASP A 655 -39.20 16.98 -32.61
CA ASP A 655 -39.72 16.37 -33.86
C ASP A 655 -38.69 15.65 -34.79
N ASP A 656 -37.55 15.19 -34.27
CA ASP A 656 -36.63 14.31 -34.99
C ASP A 656 -36.73 12.87 -34.44
N PRO A 657 -37.43 11.95 -35.13
CA PRO A 657 -37.63 10.56 -34.70
C PRO A 657 -36.35 9.70 -34.76
N THR A 658 -35.19 10.28 -35.07
CA THR A 658 -33.91 9.56 -35.15
C THR A 658 -32.96 9.80 -33.97
N ASN A 659 -33.29 10.71 -33.03
CA ASN A 659 -32.35 11.16 -32.02
C ASN A 659 -32.78 10.78 -30.58
N HIS A 660 -32.67 9.50 -30.23
CA HIS A 660 -32.89 9.03 -28.86
C HIS A 660 -31.65 9.26 -27.98
N LEU A 661 -31.81 9.90 -26.82
CA LEU A 661 -30.71 9.98 -25.85
C LEU A 661 -30.51 8.61 -25.20
N GLN A 662 -29.33 8.04 -25.37
CA GLN A 662 -28.96 6.76 -24.78
C GLN A 662 -27.89 6.95 -23.72
N LEU A 663 -28.19 6.47 -22.51
CA LEU A 663 -27.25 6.43 -21.40
C LEU A 663 -26.98 5.00 -20.98
N TYR A 664 -25.83 4.77 -20.35
CA TYR A 664 -25.32 3.45 -20.02
C TYR A 664 -24.79 3.42 -18.60
N ALA A 665 -24.86 2.27 -17.94
CA ALA A 665 -24.21 2.04 -16.65
C ALA A 665 -23.73 0.59 -16.52
N ILE A 666 -22.83 0.35 -15.56
CA ILE A 666 -22.40 -1.00 -15.17
C ILE A 666 -23.21 -1.44 -13.95
N LEU A 667 -23.64 -2.69 -13.95
CA LEU A 667 -24.32 -3.32 -12.82
C LEU A 667 -24.06 -4.83 -12.81
N SER A 668 -24.26 -5.48 -11.67
CA SER A 668 -24.22 -6.94 -11.59
C SER A 668 -25.52 -7.60 -12.06
N TRP A 669 -25.46 -8.89 -12.36
CA TRP A 669 -26.65 -9.69 -12.66
C TRP A 669 -27.69 -9.63 -11.52
N GLU A 670 -27.25 -9.74 -10.27
CA GLU A 670 -28.12 -9.62 -9.09
C GLU A 670 -28.82 -8.25 -9.02
N GLN A 671 -28.12 -7.16 -9.33
CA GLN A 671 -28.70 -5.82 -9.39
C GLN A 671 -29.74 -5.69 -10.51
N ALA A 672 -29.51 -6.34 -11.65
CA ALA A 672 -30.46 -6.35 -12.76
C ALA A 672 -31.74 -7.13 -12.43
N GLN A 673 -31.64 -8.24 -11.71
CA GLN A 673 -32.79 -8.99 -11.21
C GLN A 673 -33.64 -8.15 -10.24
N LYS A 674 -32.99 -7.46 -9.29
CA LYS A 674 -33.68 -6.53 -8.38
C LYS A 674 -34.43 -5.42 -9.13
N LEU A 675 -33.87 -4.93 -10.24
CA LEU A 675 -34.55 -3.95 -11.11
C LEU A 675 -35.74 -4.54 -11.86
N GLN A 676 -35.73 -5.84 -12.18
CA GLN A 676 -36.89 -6.53 -12.77
C GLN A 676 -38.02 -6.74 -11.76
N GLU A 677 -37.69 -7.05 -10.50
CA GLU A 677 -38.67 -7.27 -9.42
C GLU A 677 -39.53 -6.02 -9.13
N LEU A 678 -39.08 -4.83 -9.52
CA LEU A 678 -39.86 -3.59 -9.45
C LEU A 678 -41.07 -3.56 -10.43
N GLY A 679 -41.18 -4.52 -11.35
CA GLY A 679 -42.40 -4.75 -12.14
C GLY A 679 -42.79 -3.60 -13.09
N GLU A 680 -44.09 -3.28 -13.17
CA GLU A 680 -44.68 -2.18 -13.95
C GLU A 680 -44.47 -0.78 -13.34
N SER A 681 -43.58 -0.63 -12.34
CA SER A 681 -43.23 0.70 -11.81
C SER A 681 -42.76 1.63 -12.94
N SER A 682 -43.12 2.91 -12.87
CA SER A 682 -42.75 3.91 -13.89
C SER A 682 -41.23 3.90 -14.16
N ASN A 683 -40.83 4.22 -15.41
CA ASN A 683 -39.41 4.33 -15.78
C ASN A 683 -38.65 5.28 -14.84
N GLU A 684 -39.31 6.33 -14.36
CA GLU A 684 -38.78 7.28 -13.38
C GLU A 684 -38.47 6.64 -12.02
N SER A 685 -39.30 5.69 -11.57
CA SER A 685 -39.07 4.93 -10.33
C SER A 685 -37.85 4.00 -10.46
N LYS A 686 -37.69 3.34 -11.61
CA LYS A 686 -36.51 2.48 -11.89
C LYS A 686 -35.22 3.29 -12.00
N LEU A 687 -35.27 4.45 -12.68
CA LEU A 687 -34.15 5.40 -12.76
C LEU A 687 -33.75 5.93 -11.38
N THR A 688 -34.73 6.33 -10.57
CA THR A 688 -34.50 6.80 -9.20
C THR A 688 -33.86 5.71 -8.35
N TYR A 689 -34.32 4.47 -8.47
CA TYR A 689 -33.71 3.34 -7.76
C TYR A 689 -32.26 3.11 -8.20
N MET A 690 -31.98 3.14 -9.51
CA MET A 690 -30.62 2.99 -10.05
C MET A 690 -29.66 4.06 -9.52
N VAL A 691 -30.07 5.33 -9.52
CA VAL A 691 -29.19 6.44 -9.13
C VAL A 691 -29.11 6.58 -7.61
N ASN A 692 -30.24 6.59 -6.91
CA ASN A 692 -30.29 6.94 -5.49
C ASN A 692 -30.10 5.74 -4.56
N THR A 693 -30.54 4.54 -4.97
CA THR A 693 -30.43 3.34 -4.13
C THR A 693 -29.19 2.52 -4.49
N LEU A 694 -28.94 2.29 -5.78
CA LEU A 694 -27.77 1.52 -6.23
C LEU A 694 -26.52 2.39 -6.46
N GLY A 695 -26.64 3.73 -6.46
CA GLY A 695 -25.50 4.63 -6.63
C GLY A 695 -24.88 4.61 -8.04
N LEU A 696 -25.63 4.17 -9.06
CA LEU A 696 -25.11 4.02 -10.41
C LEU A 696 -24.95 5.37 -11.11
N LYS A 697 -23.83 5.56 -11.81
CA LYS A 697 -23.61 6.72 -12.68
C LYS A 697 -23.97 6.38 -14.12
N LEU A 698 -24.89 7.14 -14.69
CA LEU A 698 -25.28 7.06 -16.10
C LEU A 698 -24.26 7.80 -16.98
N MET A 699 -23.84 7.16 -18.06
CA MET A 699 -22.78 7.60 -18.98
C MET A 699 -23.30 7.65 -20.41
N GLY A 700 -22.91 8.64 -21.21
CA GLY A 700 -23.18 8.63 -22.66
C GLY A 700 -22.36 7.55 -23.40
N GLY A 701 -22.70 7.28 -24.67
CA GLY A 701 -22.06 6.24 -25.50
C GLY A 701 -20.52 6.31 -25.52
N ASN A 702 -19.95 7.49 -25.79
CA ASN A 702 -18.50 7.65 -25.75
C ASN A 702 -17.94 7.39 -24.35
N ALA A 703 -18.54 7.97 -23.31
CA ALA A 703 -18.09 7.80 -21.92
C ALA A 703 -18.15 6.33 -21.44
N VAL A 704 -19.12 5.53 -21.93
CA VAL A 704 -19.19 4.10 -21.58
C VAL A 704 -18.19 3.25 -22.37
N LEU A 705 -17.96 3.52 -23.66
CA LEU A 705 -16.88 2.87 -24.43
C LEU A 705 -15.52 3.11 -23.77
N ASP A 706 -15.35 4.33 -23.30
CA ASP A 706 -14.15 4.83 -22.66
C ASP A 706 -13.91 4.23 -21.27
N THR A 707 -14.97 4.13 -20.47
CA THR A 707 -14.89 3.65 -19.07
C THR A 707 -15.01 2.13 -18.99
N CYS A 708 -15.71 1.51 -19.94
CA CYS A 708 -16.11 0.11 -19.89
C CYS A 708 -15.61 -0.71 -21.08
N GLY A 709 -14.71 -0.18 -21.92
CA GLY A 709 -14.26 -0.82 -23.16
C GLY A 709 -13.74 -2.25 -22.98
N ALA A 710 -13.05 -2.53 -21.88
CA ALA A 710 -12.63 -3.90 -21.53
C ALA A 710 -13.84 -4.82 -21.27
N LEU A 711 -14.80 -4.38 -20.46
CA LEU A 711 -16.04 -5.13 -20.19
C LEU A 711 -16.86 -5.35 -21.47
N ILE A 712 -17.00 -4.32 -22.31
CA ILE A 712 -17.69 -4.39 -23.60
C ILE A 712 -16.99 -5.39 -24.51
N SER A 713 -15.66 -5.39 -24.56
CA SER A 713 -14.86 -6.36 -25.34
C SER A 713 -15.09 -7.79 -24.87
N VAL A 714 -15.02 -8.02 -23.56
CA VAL A 714 -15.24 -9.34 -22.95
C VAL A 714 -16.64 -9.86 -23.28
N ILE A 715 -17.67 -9.05 -23.08
CA ILE A 715 -19.06 -9.41 -23.39
C ILE A 715 -19.24 -9.68 -24.89
N ALA A 716 -18.68 -8.83 -25.75
CA ALA A 716 -18.76 -8.97 -27.20
C ALA A 716 -18.06 -10.24 -27.71
N ASN A 717 -16.87 -10.54 -27.21
CA ASN A 717 -16.11 -11.74 -27.61
C ASN A 717 -16.82 -13.02 -27.16
N ALA A 718 -17.29 -13.07 -25.91
CA ALA A 718 -18.05 -14.20 -25.39
C ALA A 718 -19.34 -14.46 -26.20
N ARG A 719 -20.05 -13.40 -26.60
CA ARG A 719 -21.26 -13.50 -27.42
C ARG A 719 -20.97 -13.90 -28.88
N LYS A 720 -19.85 -13.48 -29.46
CA LYS A 720 -19.38 -13.95 -30.79
C LYS A 720 -19.08 -15.45 -30.80
N GLY A 721 -18.50 -15.99 -29.71
CA GLY A 721 -18.23 -17.42 -29.55
C GLY A 721 -19.47 -18.31 -29.65
N ARG A 722 -20.61 -17.88 -29.08
CA ARG A 722 -21.91 -18.58 -29.17
C ARG A 722 -22.50 -18.64 -30.58
N SER A 723 -22.22 -17.65 -31.42
CA SER A 723 -22.72 -17.62 -32.80
C SER A 723 -22.02 -18.68 -33.67
N ARG A 724 -20.73 -18.95 -33.42
CA ARG A 724 -19.97 -20.01 -34.09
C ARG A 724 -20.39 -21.42 -33.66
N THR A 725 -20.69 -21.66 -32.38
CA THR A 725 -21.14 -22.97 -31.89
C THR A 725 -22.53 -23.37 -32.41
N ARG A 726 -23.41 -22.41 -32.72
CA ARG A 726 -24.71 -22.69 -33.37
C ARG A 726 -24.61 -23.04 -34.85
N VAL A 727 -23.57 -22.61 -35.55
CA VAL A 727 -23.35 -22.95 -36.97
C VAL A 727 -22.76 -24.35 -37.12
N VAL A 728 -21.92 -24.79 -36.18
CA VAL A 728 -21.35 -26.15 -36.17
C VAL A 728 -22.38 -27.21 -35.74
N ALA A 729 -23.40 -26.84 -34.95
CA ALA A 729 -24.49 -27.74 -34.58
C ALA A 729 -25.61 -27.88 -35.65
N ARG A 730 -25.47 -27.23 -36.81
CA ARG A 730 -26.42 -27.30 -37.94
C ARG A 730 -25.76 -27.67 -39.28
N GLN A 731 -24.54 -28.22 -39.25
CA GLN A 731 -23.93 -28.87 -40.42
C GLN A 731 -23.82 -30.37 -40.20
#